data_AF-A0A523XFN1-F1
#
_entry.id   AF-A0A523XFN1-F1
#
_cell.length_a   1.000
_cell.length_b   1.000
_cell.length_c   1.000
_cell.angle_alpha   90.00
_cell.angle_beta   90.00
_cell.angle_gamma   90.00
#
_symmetry.space_group_name_H-M   'P 1'
#
loop_
_entity.id
_entity.type
_entity.pdbx_description
1 polymer ?
#
loop_
_entity_poly.entity_id
_entity_poly.type
_entity_poly.pdbx_seq_one_letter_code
_entity_poly.pdbx_strand_id
1 'polypeptide(L)'
;MQNKELRGVMKLIKGLVGALIFLSLIVSAFAGEWQPYGNRYAIVVMGGNVSGQMYRWYWNDTSGKVWALMDWGFAPENIIYLTYGDSANVHPELVDGVSTKANVQAAFDTIAAKATYDDLVHVWWVDHGNTSGFEVHNGFVYFTELKEWIDSIECRAYIGAYNPCYSGAIMPHMQGLCNDQRRVITATSVNASQGNSYGWAGKWRFAMRGGCPDSYVPWYGDKNQDGYIALDEAYEWETPHSNNAGEYPLFDDNGDGVGGDLTNPLTYDSSGQDSTKDGFYGQFYTLMAWYDRVTVDSRPKPFLASSSMLSSSDPWLNPQATAIEIEWSTGAPLPTPICRGASGVIGDKIYIFGGHPSPAPIHYIYDITNNTWSTDAASLPVHGSNIRGVVYDGKLYVLGSHTLGSDTIRRYDPVANSWELLSAPYSGWREFCKYGAAVVGDTIYYYYLEERYSYYPQQAFWKYDVPGDTWIEQTTPPAPKRMYIASASDGNYCYAVGGLSHVDLNPIKDAIRYDPLSGNWETIDSLPEPIAFTDGDFLKGHFFIAGGGAGYEPWPASDHVYSWSHGEGWMSATPLPAPVGIPHVELATIDTIDYIFVFGGYNNGYLNTLYIGKINNLGTEEITMPRQKLIPDLNVNPSLIREQMIVNFSISNASKAALLVYDISGRIVRHLTEDHYQAGSHRLCFNMKGLPSGIYFLELKIPGTRKRVKIIKIR
;
A
#
# COMPACT_ATOMS: atom_id res chain seq x y z
N MET A 1 -73.73 35.44 32.27
CA MET A 1 -73.21 34.53 31.22
C MET A 1 -71.75 34.81 30.83
N GLN A 2 -71.24 36.05 30.93
CA GLN A 2 -69.86 36.41 30.52
C GLN A 2 -68.70 35.77 31.31
N ASN A 3 -68.90 35.28 32.53
CA ASN A 3 -67.80 34.81 33.40
C ASN A 3 -67.41 33.33 33.21
N LYS A 4 -68.29 32.51 32.61
CA LYS A 4 -67.99 31.10 32.31
C LYS A 4 -67.19 30.97 31.00
N GLU A 5 -67.50 31.80 30.00
CA GLU A 5 -66.75 31.82 28.75
C GLU A 5 -65.34 32.38 28.96
N LEU A 6 -65.16 33.43 29.77
CA LEU A 6 -63.82 33.95 30.10
C LEU A 6 -62.94 32.89 30.81
N ARG A 7 -63.51 32.07 31.70
CA ARG A 7 -62.79 30.98 32.35
C ARG A 7 -62.45 29.85 31.39
N GLY A 8 -63.31 29.57 30.41
CA GLY A 8 -63.04 28.63 29.32
C GLY A 8 -61.89 29.12 28.44
N VAL A 9 -61.93 30.39 28.03
CA VAL A 9 -60.89 31.04 27.23
C VAL A 9 -59.57 31.14 27.98
N MET A 10 -59.55 31.49 29.26
CA MET A 10 -58.32 31.48 30.07
C MET A 10 -57.75 30.08 30.30
N LYS A 11 -58.58 29.03 30.37
CA LYS A 11 -58.11 27.64 30.40
C LYS A 11 -57.50 27.22 29.06
N LEU A 12 -58.11 27.65 27.95
CA LEU A 12 -57.60 27.40 26.61
C LEU A 12 -56.27 28.13 26.37
N ILE A 13 -56.16 29.40 26.79
CA ILE A 13 -54.93 30.20 26.69
C ILE A 13 -53.84 29.62 27.58
N LYS A 14 -54.13 29.18 28.81
CA LYS A 14 -53.14 28.49 29.66
C LYS A 14 -52.71 27.14 29.09
N GLY A 15 -53.63 26.43 28.42
CA GLY A 15 -53.32 25.20 27.69
C GLY A 15 -52.47 25.44 26.45
N LEU A 16 -52.73 26.52 25.70
CA LEU A 16 -51.97 26.94 24.52
C LEU A 16 -50.59 27.50 24.89
N VAL A 17 -50.49 28.30 25.96
CA VAL A 17 -49.20 28.80 26.48
C VAL A 17 -48.40 27.65 27.10
N GLY A 18 -49.06 26.73 27.82
CA GLY A 18 -48.43 25.49 28.29
C GLY A 18 -47.95 24.63 27.12
N ALA A 19 -48.73 24.48 26.06
CA ALA A 19 -48.35 23.75 24.86
C ALA A 19 -47.26 24.46 24.05
N LEU A 20 -47.24 25.81 23.98
CA LEU A 20 -46.19 26.59 23.33
C LEU A 20 -44.89 26.60 24.13
N ILE A 21 -44.94 26.58 25.46
CA ILE A 21 -43.77 26.40 26.33
C ILE A 21 -43.28 24.95 26.25
N PHE A 22 -44.18 23.97 26.15
CA PHE A 22 -43.81 22.58 25.93
C PHE A 22 -43.28 22.36 24.50
N LEU A 23 -43.81 23.05 23.49
CA LEU A 23 -43.28 23.06 22.12
C LEU A 23 -41.96 23.82 22.05
N SER A 24 -41.78 24.91 22.80
CA SER A 24 -40.50 25.62 22.84
C SER A 24 -39.46 24.87 23.64
N LEU A 25 -39.86 24.09 24.66
CA LEU A 25 -39.00 23.17 25.39
C LEU A 25 -38.68 21.91 24.58
N ILE A 26 -39.59 21.46 23.71
CA ILE A 26 -39.33 20.38 22.75
C ILE A 26 -38.44 20.90 21.61
N VAL A 27 -38.69 22.10 21.07
CA VAL A 27 -37.85 22.74 20.05
C VAL A 27 -36.50 23.16 20.60
N SER A 28 -36.38 23.52 21.89
CA SER A 28 -35.09 23.74 22.55
C SER A 28 -34.44 22.44 23.06
N ALA A 29 -35.19 21.34 23.18
CA ALA A 29 -34.63 20.00 23.35
C ALA A 29 -34.20 19.36 22.00
N PHE A 30 -34.57 20.01 20.88
CA PHE A 30 -34.03 19.79 19.54
C PHE A 30 -33.06 20.90 19.10
N ALA A 31 -32.55 21.70 20.03
CA ALA A 31 -31.40 22.58 19.77
C ALA A 31 -30.15 21.69 19.60
N GLY A 32 -29.86 21.33 18.35
CA GLY A 32 -28.67 20.56 17.98
C GLY A 32 -28.93 19.29 17.15
N GLU A 33 -30.06 19.14 16.46
CA GLU A 33 -30.16 18.09 15.44
C GLU A 33 -29.23 18.41 14.25
N TRP A 34 -28.07 17.76 14.28
CA TRP A 34 -27.04 17.68 13.24
C TRP A 34 -27.64 17.63 11.83
N GLN A 35 -27.23 18.55 10.97
CA GLN A 35 -27.54 18.51 9.53
C GLN A 35 -26.22 18.31 8.77
N PRO A 36 -26.03 17.20 8.03
CA PRO A 36 -24.82 16.99 7.25
C PRO A 36 -24.60 18.12 6.25
N TYR A 37 -23.34 18.39 5.89
CA TYR A 37 -23.01 19.22 4.73
C TYR A 37 -23.66 18.67 3.46
N GLY A 38 -23.96 19.55 2.51
CA GLY A 38 -24.34 19.14 1.16
C GLY A 38 -23.14 18.47 0.47
N ASN A 39 -22.53 19.19 -0.45
CA ASN A 39 -21.23 18.84 -1.03
C ASN A 39 -20.08 19.41 -0.20
N ARG A 40 -18.92 18.79 -0.38
CA ARG A 40 -17.66 19.22 0.23
C ARG A 40 -16.66 19.49 -0.88
N TYR A 41 -16.10 20.69 -0.90
CA TYR A 41 -15.12 21.11 -1.89
C TYR A 41 -13.82 21.52 -1.23
N ALA A 42 -12.70 21.19 -1.87
CA ALA A 42 -11.41 21.62 -1.37
C ALA A 42 -10.50 22.19 -2.45
N ILE A 43 -9.65 23.14 -2.05
CA ILE A 43 -8.50 23.58 -2.84
C ILE A 43 -7.25 23.30 -2.02
N VAL A 44 -6.32 22.55 -2.57
CA VAL A 44 -5.01 22.31 -1.97
C VAL A 44 -3.96 22.93 -2.88
N VAL A 45 -3.17 23.86 -2.34
CA VAL A 45 -2.16 24.61 -3.10
C VAL A 45 -0.78 24.38 -2.48
N MET A 46 0.13 23.84 -3.28
CA MET A 46 1.57 23.91 -3.02
C MET A 46 2.12 25.13 -3.75
N GLY A 47 2.47 26.19 -3.00
CA GLY A 47 3.05 27.43 -3.50
C GLY A 47 4.51 27.27 -3.97
N GLY A 48 5.22 28.40 -4.15
CA GLY A 48 6.68 28.42 -4.41
C GLY A 48 7.13 29.27 -5.62
N ASN A 49 8.39 29.72 -5.62
CA ASN A 49 8.94 30.72 -6.56
C ASN A 49 10.21 30.27 -7.32
N VAL A 50 10.77 29.07 -7.10
CA VAL A 50 12.10 28.72 -7.66
C VAL A 50 12.04 27.64 -8.73
N SER A 51 12.30 27.98 -10.00
CA SER A 51 12.27 27.02 -11.11
C SER A 51 13.33 25.92 -10.87
N GLY A 52 12.89 24.72 -10.49
CA GLY A 52 13.71 23.51 -10.61
C GLY A 52 13.96 22.66 -9.37
N GLN A 53 13.38 22.94 -8.19
CA GLN A 53 13.50 22.02 -7.04
C GLN A 53 12.15 21.80 -6.34
N MET A 54 11.68 20.55 -6.35
CA MET A 54 10.63 20.09 -5.45
C MET A 54 11.19 19.93 -4.05
N TYR A 55 10.63 20.60 -3.06
CA TYR A 55 10.91 20.29 -1.66
C TYR A 55 10.00 19.15 -1.20
N ARG A 56 10.60 17.98 -0.92
CA ARG A 56 9.91 16.76 -0.44
C ARG A 56 8.98 17.02 0.75
N TRP A 57 9.35 17.98 1.59
CA TRP A 57 8.56 18.40 2.74
C TRP A 57 7.16 18.91 2.35
N TYR A 58 7.09 19.90 1.45
CA TYR A 58 5.80 20.48 1.05
C TYR A 58 4.93 19.52 0.26
N TRP A 59 5.54 18.65 -0.55
CA TRP A 59 4.81 17.58 -1.23
C TRP A 59 4.14 16.63 -0.25
N ASN A 60 4.87 16.16 0.76
CA ASN A 60 4.32 15.29 1.79
C ASN A 60 3.18 15.98 2.55
N ASP A 61 3.33 17.28 2.81
CA ASP A 61 2.29 18.05 3.48
C ASP A 61 1.02 18.17 2.62
N THR A 62 1.14 18.63 1.37
CA THR A 62 -0.05 18.86 0.53
C THR A 62 -0.71 17.57 0.06
N SER A 63 0.07 16.55 -0.30
CA SER A 63 -0.49 15.22 -0.63
C SER A 63 -1.15 14.56 0.58
N GLY A 64 -0.53 14.63 1.76
CA GLY A 64 -1.11 14.13 3.01
C GLY A 64 -2.45 14.79 3.35
N LYS A 65 -2.58 16.10 3.09
CA LYS A 65 -3.85 16.83 3.25
C LYS A 65 -4.94 16.34 2.32
N VAL A 66 -4.64 16.10 1.04
CA VAL A 66 -5.60 15.57 0.06
C VAL A 66 -6.21 14.25 0.56
N TRP A 67 -5.38 13.33 1.05
CA TRP A 67 -5.85 12.07 1.62
C TRP A 67 -6.72 12.25 2.87
N ALA A 68 -6.32 13.15 3.78
CA ALA A 68 -7.13 13.44 4.97
C ALA A 68 -8.51 14.00 4.62
N LEU A 69 -8.60 14.85 3.60
CA LEU A 69 -9.89 15.36 3.10
C LEU A 69 -10.76 14.24 2.51
N MET A 70 -10.17 13.28 1.79
CA MET A 70 -10.92 12.13 1.27
C MET A 70 -11.42 11.21 2.39
N ASP A 71 -10.61 10.94 3.43
CA ASP A 71 -11.02 10.20 4.63
C ASP A 71 -12.23 10.86 5.32
N TRP A 72 -12.35 12.18 5.13
CA TRP A 72 -13.39 13.04 5.65
C TRP A 72 -14.58 13.24 4.70
N GLY A 73 -14.70 12.37 3.70
CA GLY A 73 -15.86 12.32 2.81
C GLY A 73 -15.87 13.41 1.74
N PHE A 74 -14.77 14.13 1.51
CA PHE A 74 -14.64 14.95 0.30
C PHE A 74 -14.49 14.03 -0.90
N ALA A 75 -15.41 14.16 -1.86
CA ALA A 75 -15.33 13.40 -3.10
C ALA A 75 -14.05 13.82 -3.87
N PRO A 76 -13.26 12.89 -4.42
CA PRO A 76 -12.02 13.21 -5.13
C PRO A 76 -12.20 14.27 -6.23
N GLU A 77 -13.30 14.21 -6.98
CA GLU A 77 -13.66 15.16 -8.05
C GLU A 77 -13.98 16.58 -7.56
N ASN A 78 -14.14 16.76 -6.25
CA ASN A 78 -14.39 18.05 -5.60
C ASN A 78 -13.14 18.62 -4.91
N ILE A 79 -12.00 17.92 -4.99
CA ILE A 79 -10.71 18.40 -4.49
C ILE A 79 -9.91 18.88 -5.70
N ILE A 80 -9.52 20.15 -5.70
CA ILE A 80 -8.62 20.73 -6.71
C ILE A 80 -7.22 20.82 -6.10
N TYR A 81 -6.29 20.01 -6.59
CA TYR A 81 -4.91 19.96 -6.11
C TYR A 81 -3.94 20.59 -7.11
N LEU A 82 -3.35 21.73 -6.73
CA LEU A 82 -2.42 22.50 -7.55
C LEU A 82 -1.01 22.48 -6.96
N THR A 83 -0.01 22.20 -7.80
CA THR A 83 1.37 22.04 -7.34
C THR A 83 2.38 22.88 -8.11
N TYR A 84 3.52 23.17 -7.49
CA TYR A 84 4.52 24.03 -8.09
C TYR A 84 5.40 23.35 -9.17
N GLY A 85 5.56 24.00 -10.33
CA GLY A 85 6.54 23.64 -11.37
C GLY A 85 6.34 22.25 -11.97
N ASP A 86 7.44 21.52 -12.20
CA ASP A 86 7.43 20.19 -12.83
C ASP A 86 6.70 19.11 -12.01
N SER A 87 6.29 19.40 -10.78
CA SER A 87 5.56 18.45 -9.93
C SER A 87 4.22 18.01 -10.43
N ALA A 88 3.53 18.88 -11.17
CA ALA A 88 2.30 18.49 -11.85
C ALA A 88 2.54 17.40 -12.91
N ASN A 89 3.76 17.30 -13.47
CA ASN A 89 4.10 16.29 -14.47
C ASN A 89 4.55 14.95 -13.87
N VAL A 90 4.87 14.91 -12.56
CA VAL A 90 5.35 13.70 -11.87
C VAL A 90 4.19 12.83 -11.38
N HIS A 91 3.05 13.44 -11.06
CA HIS A 91 1.84 12.76 -10.57
C HIS A 91 0.56 13.30 -11.24
N PRO A 92 0.44 13.22 -12.57
CA PRO A 92 -0.73 13.74 -13.30
C PRO A 92 -2.05 13.05 -12.91
N GLU A 93 -1.98 11.90 -12.24
CA GLU A 93 -3.12 11.16 -11.71
C GLU A 93 -3.71 11.73 -10.40
N LEU A 94 -2.94 12.55 -9.67
CA LEU A 94 -3.36 13.17 -8.41
C LEU A 94 -3.43 14.70 -8.50
N VAL A 95 -2.68 15.32 -9.40
CA VAL A 95 -2.51 16.78 -9.49
C VAL A 95 -3.30 17.34 -10.67
N ASP A 96 -4.20 18.28 -10.39
CA ASP A 96 -5.04 18.94 -11.41
C ASP A 96 -4.28 19.97 -12.25
N GLY A 97 -3.16 20.49 -11.74
CA GLY A 97 -2.27 21.33 -12.52
C GLY A 97 -1.23 22.08 -11.73
N VAL A 98 -0.52 22.97 -12.43
CA VAL A 98 0.50 23.82 -11.83
C VAL A 98 -0.17 24.94 -11.03
N SER A 99 0.33 25.25 -9.84
CA SER A 99 -0.11 26.36 -8.99
C SER A 99 0.32 27.72 -9.56
N THR A 100 -0.12 28.08 -10.77
CA THR A 100 0.01 29.45 -11.28
C THR A 100 -1.10 30.32 -10.72
N LYS A 101 -0.91 31.64 -10.66
CA LYS A 101 -1.96 32.58 -10.22
C LYS A 101 -3.29 32.35 -10.95
N ALA A 102 -3.23 32.16 -12.27
CA ALA A 102 -4.41 31.93 -13.10
C ALA A 102 -5.12 30.62 -12.74
N ASN A 103 -4.38 29.54 -12.48
CA ASN A 103 -4.96 28.26 -12.11
C ASN A 103 -5.54 28.28 -10.69
N VAL A 104 -4.89 28.96 -9.75
CA VAL A 104 -5.43 29.14 -8.40
C VAL A 104 -6.73 29.93 -8.46
N GLN A 105 -6.76 31.05 -9.19
CA GLN A 105 -8.00 31.80 -9.40
C GLN A 105 -9.09 30.94 -10.04
N ALA A 106 -8.75 30.18 -11.08
CA ALA A 106 -9.71 29.28 -11.74
C ALA A 106 -10.26 28.20 -10.78
N ALA A 107 -9.47 27.74 -9.81
CA ALA A 107 -9.93 26.79 -8.79
C ALA A 107 -11.00 27.43 -7.88
N PHE A 108 -10.76 28.66 -7.41
CA PHE A 108 -11.75 29.42 -6.63
C PHE A 108 -13.01 29.71 -7.46
N ASP A 109 -12.86 30.17 -8.71
CA ASP A 109 -13.99 30.41 -9.62
C ASP A 109 -14.81 29.13 -9.86
N THR A 110 -14.13 27.98 -9.98
CA THR A 110 -14.79 26.67 -10.17
C THR A 110 -15.61 26.27 -8.96
N ILE A 111 -15.09 26.48 -7.74
CA ILE A 111 -15.84 26.19 -6.51
C ILE A 111 -16.97 27.20 -6.34
N ALA A 112 -16.73 28.50 -6.55
CA ALA A 112 -17.76 29.55 -6.46
C ALA A 112 -18.93 29.28 -7.41
N ALA A 113 -18.68 28.70 -8.58
CA ALA A 113 -19.71 28.33 -9.54
C ALA A 113 -20.51 27.06 -9.17
N LYS A 114 -19.99 26.21 -8.26
CA LYS A 114 -20.58 24.92 -7.88
C LYS A 114 -21.20 24.93 -6.48
N ALA A 115 -20.53 25.57 -5.54
CA ALA A 115 -20.90 25.58 -4.14
C ALA A 115 -22.21 26.36 -3.91
N THR A 116 -22.99 25.87 -2.97
CA THR A 116 -24.25 26.46 -2.52
C THR A 116 -24.21 26.68 -1.02
N TYR A 117 -25.19 27.42 -0.48
CA TYR A 117 -25.27 27.71 0.95
C TYR A 117 -25.16 26.48 1.85
N ASP A 118 -25.51 25.28 1.41
CA ASP A 118 -25.45 24.08 2.25
C ASP A 118 -24.07 23.39 2.25
N ASP A 119 -23.10 23.85 1.47
CA ASP A 119 -21.84 23.15 1.23
C ASP A 119 -20.72 23.57 2.21
N LEU A 120 -19.70 22.70 2.34
CA LEU A 120 -18.45 22.96 3.06
C LEU A 120 -17.33 23.22 2.05
N VAL A 121 -16.55 24.27 2.28
CA VAL A 121 -15.36 24.59 1.47
C VAL A 121 -14.13 24.66 2.34
N HIS A 122 -13.10 23.87 2.01
CA HIS A 122 -11.83 23.85 2.72
C HIS A 122 -10.68 24.27 1.79
N VAL A 123 -9.88 25.26 2.19
CA VAL A 123 -8.66 25.65 1.48
C VAL A 123 -7.43 25.36 2.33
N TRP A 124 -6.46 24.68 1.73
CA TRP A 124 -5.16 24.40 2.33
C TRP A 124 -4.05 24.94 1.46
N TRP A 125 -3.15 25.74 2.03
CA TRP A 125 -2.04 26.35 1.28
C TRP A 125 -0.73 26.18 2.03
N VAL A 126 0.33 25.76 1.33
CA VAL A 126 1.68 25.56 1.88
C VAL A 126 2.74 26.25 1.02
N ASP A 127 3.94 26.45 1.59
CA ASP A 127 5.21 26.86 0.96
C ASP A 127 5.60 28.33 1.26
N HIS A 128 5.92 29.15 0.27
CA HIS A 128 6.47 30.47 0.49
C HIS A 128 5.42 31.58 0.40
N GLY A 129 5.64 32.62 1.19
CA GLY A 129 4.82 33.81 1.24
C GLY A 129 5.65 34.99 1.72
N ASN A 130 5.00 36.13 1.87
CA ASN A 130 5.54 37.29 2.56
C ASN A 130 4.40 38.03 3.27
N THR A 131 4.69 39.22 3.80
CA THR A 131 3.73 40.03 4.56
C THR A 131 2.52 40.52 3.77
N SER A 132 2.47 40.31 2.45
CA SER A 132 1.43 40.83 1.56
C SER A 132 0.69 39.76 0.77
N GLY A 133 1.09 38.48 0.86
CA GLY A 133 0.48 37.41 0.07
C GLY A 133 1.31 36.12 0.01
N PHE A 134 0.85 35.19 -0.84
CA PHE A 134 1.45 33.88 -1.05
C PHE A 134 2.10 33.73 -2.42
N GLU A 135 3.26 33.08 -2.44
CA GLU A 135 3.97 32.79 -3.68
C GLU A 135 3.33 31.59 -4.40
N VAL A 136 3.26 31.71 -5.73
CA VAL A 136 2.72 30.71 -6.64
C VAL A 136 3.69 30.55 -7.81
N HIS A 137 3.57 29.48 -8.59
CA HIS A 137 4.49 29.22 -9.69
C HIS A 137 4.58 30.41 -10.67
N ASN A 138 5.77 31.02 -10.73
CA ASN A 138 6.07 32.23 -11.49
C ASN A 138 5.09 33.39 -11.23
N GLY A 139 4.61 33.54 -9.99
CA GLY A 139 3.64 34.57 -9.66
C GLY A 139 3.43 34.76 -8.16
N PHE A 140 2.42 35.57 -7.86
CA PHE A 140 2.09 35.95 -6.49
C PHE A 140 0.59 36.24 -6.35
N VAL A 141 -0.01 35.80 -5.25
CA VAL A 141 -1.41 36.07 -4.90
C VAL A 141 -1.45 36.98 -3.68
N TYR A 142 -1.97 38.19 -3.83
CA TYR A 142 -2.09 39.14 -2.72
C TYR A 142 -3.24 38.76 -1.79
N PHE A 143 -3.11 39.04 -0.49
CA PHE A 143 -4.19 38.75 0.47
C PHE A 143 -5.51 39.44 0.13
N THR A 144 -5.47 40.63 -0.46
CA THR A 144 -6.68 41.33 -0.95
C THR A 144 -7.39 40.55 -2.05
N GLU A 145 -6.65 39.95 -2.97
CA GLU A 145 -7.22 39.13 -4.06
C GLU A 145 -7.78 37.82 -3.53
N LEU A 146 -7.04 37.16 -2.63
CA LEU A 146 -7.50 35.96 -1.96
C LEU A 146 -8.81 36.22 -1.20
N LYS A 147 -8.92 37.35 -0.48
CA LYS A 147 -10.15 37.74 0.21
C LYS A 147 -11.33 37.87 -0.76
N GLU A 148 -11.14 38.54 -1.90
CA GLU A 148 -12.17 38.67 -2.94
C GLU A 148 -12.63 37.30 -3.47
N TRP A 149 -11.71 36.35 -3.65
CA TRP A 149 -12.03 34.99 -4.08
C TRP A 149 -12.75 34.17 -3.02
N ILE A 150 -12.50 34.40 -1.74
CA ILE A 150 -13.23 33.72 -0.66
C ILE A 150 -14.64 34.31 -0.54
N ASP A 151 -14.78 35.62 -0.66
CA ASP A 151 -16.07 36.31 -0.59
C ASP A 151 -17.03 35.91 -1.73
N SER A 152 -16.51 35.45 -2.87
CA SER A 152 -17.32 34.98 -4.01
C SER A 152 -17.93 33.59 -3.81
N ILE A 153 -17.47 32.82 -2.81
CA ILE A 153 -17.95 31.46 -2.56
C ILE A 153 -19.16 31.50 -1.61
N GLU A 154 -20.31 31.05 -2.12
CA GLU A 154 -21.48 30.78 -1.30
C GLU A 154 -21.34 29.39 -0.66
N CYS A 155 -21.30 29.35 0.67
CA CYS A 155 -21.18 28.10 1.43
C CYS A 155 -21.77 28.25 2.84
N ARG A 156 -22.00 27.11 3.49
CA ARG A 156 -22.38 27.04 4.90
C ARG A 156 -21.18 27.31 5.79
N ALA A 157 -20.04 26.79 5.36
CA ALA A 157 -18.79 26.80 6.08
C ALA A 157 -17.62 26.97 5.12
N TYR A 158 -16.74 27.94 5.41
CA TYR A 158 -15.44 28.10 4.77
C TYR A 158 -14.33 27.94 5.80
N ILE A 159 -13.33 27.12 5.47
CA ILE A 159 -12.19 26.87 6.34
C ILE A 159 -10.91 27.11 5.55
N GLY A 160 -10.24 28.23 5.84
CA GLY A 160 -8.97 28.59 5.24
C GLY A 160 -7.82 28.27 6.18
N ALA A 161 -6.95 27.36 5.78
CA ALA A 161 -5.80 26.95 6.57
C ALA A 161 -4.49 27.19 5.81
N TYR A 162 -3.72 28.14 6.31
CA TYR A 162 -2.59 28.71 5.58
C TYR A 162 -1.27 28.49 6.33
N ASN A 163 -0.47 27.59 5.77
CA ASN A 163 0.89 27.28 6.19
C ASN A 163 2.04 27.85 5.31
N PRO A 164 1.90 28.97 4.58
CA PRO A 164 3.09 29.59 3.98
C PRO A 164 3.98 30.33 4.99
N CYS A 165 5.25 30.57 4.66
CA CYS A 165 6.08 31.53 5.40
C CYS A 165 5.33 32.86 5.55
N TYR A 166 5.42 33.49 6.73
CA TYR A 166 4.77 34.78 7.04
C TYR A 166 3.24 34.74 7.03
N SER A 167 2.62 33.54 7.13
CA SER A 167 1.17 33.33 7.06
C SER A 167 0.36 34.19 8.02
N GLY A 168 0.86 34.51 9.21
CA GLY A 168 0.19 35.41 10.17
C GLY A 168 -0.18 36.79 9.64
N ALA A 169 0.53 37.24 8.61
CA ALA A 169 0.22 38.52 7.96
C ALA A 169 -1.15 38.54 7.28
N ILE A 170 -1.80 37.38 7.06
CA ILE A 170 -3.11 37.29 6.43
C ILE A 170 -4.23 37.86 7.31
N MET A 171 -4.11 37.79 8.64
CA MET A 171 -5.24 38.06 9.56
C MET A 171 -5.86 39.45 9.40
N PRO A 172 -5.08 40.56 9.40
CA PRO A 172 -5.67 41.88 9.24
C PRO A 172 -6.36 42.10 7.89
N HIS A 173 -6.00 41.31 6.87
CA HIS A 173 -6.62 41.37 5.54
C HIS A 173 -7.94 40.59 5.45
N MET A 174 -8.21 39.71 6.42
CA MET A 174 -9.45 38.93 6.49
C MET A 174 -10.53 39.61 7.33
N GLN A 175 -10.28 40.85 7.79
CA GLN A 175 -11.30 41.65 8.46
C GLN A 175 -12.60 41.72 7.63
N GLY A 176 -13.71 41.44 8.29
CA GLY A 176 -15.05 41.37 7.75
C GLY A 176 -15.41 40.07 7.04
N LEU A 177 -14.45 39.17 6.80
CA LEU A 177 -14.68 37.90 6.09
C LEU A 177 -15.51 36.91 6.92
N CYS A 178 -15.29 36.87 8.23
CA CYS A 178 -15.93 35.93 9.17
C CYS A 178 -17.05 36.59 10.01
N ASN A 179 -17.50 37.80 9.65
CA ASN A 179 -18.57 38.54 10.36
C ASN A 179 -19.92 37.81 10.40
N ASP A 180 -20.15 36.91 9.46
CA ASP A 180 -21.36 36.09 9.38
C ASP A 180 -21.21 34.75 10.12
N GLN A 181 -20.07 34.55 10.79
CA GLN A 181 -19.70 33.37 11.55
C GLN A 181 -19.74 32.07 10.73
N ARG A 182 -19.60 32.15 9.39
CA ARG A 182 -19.52 30.97 8.51
C ARG A 182 -18.09 30.63 8.09
N ARG A 183 -17.15 31.54 8.33
CA ARG A 183 -15.79 31.45 7.81
C ARG A 183 -14.80 31.41 8.96
N VAL A 184 -13.76 30.62 8.81
CA VAL A 184 -12.66 30.55 9.78
C VAL A 184 -11.34 30.58 9.03
N ILE A 185 -10.44 31.40 9.55
CA ILE A 185 -9.08 31.54 9.05
C ILE A 185 -8.12 31.06 10.11
N THR A 186 -7.23 30.15 9.73
CA THR A 186 -6.10 29.73 10.56
C THR A 186 -4.80 29.94 9.81
N ALA A 187 -3.82 30.49 10.51
CA ALA A 187 -2.48 30.72 10.01
C ALA A 187 -1.45 30.22 11.02
N THR A 188 -0.35 29.67 10.52
CA THR A 188 0.58 28.90 11.35
C THR A 188 1.55 29.72 12.20
N SER A 189 1.71 31.02 11.91
CA SER A 189 2.62 31.90 12.66
C SER A 189 1.91 33.17 13.15
N VAL A 190 2.08 33.53 14.42
CA VAL A 190 1.65 34.80 15.04
C VAL A 190 2.45 35.94 14.46
N ASN A 191 3.74 35.72 14.22
CA ASN A 191 4.60 36.78 13.72
C ASN A 191 4.53 36.85 12.19
N ALA A 192 3.95 37.94 11.70
CA ALA A 192 3.90 38.30 10.30
C ALA A 192 5.30 38.40 9.65
N SER A 193 6.39 38.43 10.43
CA SER A 193 7.78 38.45 9.96
C SER A 193 8.54 37.12 10.19
N GLN A 194 7.86 36.02 10.49
CA GLN A 194 8.48 34.71 10.76
C GLN A 194 8.27 33.72 9.60
N GLY A 195 9.35 33.06 9.20
CA GLY A 195 9.32 31.94 8.26
C GLY A 195 8.78 30.66 8.90
N ASN A 196 8.20 29.79 8.08
CA ASN A 196 7.68 28.51 8.53
C ASN A 196 8.76 27.41 8.50
N SER A 197 8.68 26.50 9.45
CA SER A 197 9.60 25.40 9.76
C SER A 197 8.89 24.14 10.28
N TYR A 198 7.56 24.17 10.53
CA TYR A 198 6.77 23.07 11.08
C TYR A 198 5.78 22.50 10.04
N GLY A 199 5.79 21.18 9.91
CA GLY A 199 5.03 20.44 8.88
C GLY A 199 3.62 20.17 9.35
N TRP A 200 2.75 21.18 9.25
CA TRP A 200 1.41 21.15 9.83
C TRP A 200 0.55 20.00 9.27
N ALA A 201 0.54 19.78 7.95
CA ALA A 201 -0.37 18.79 7.38
C ALA A 201 -0.10 17.35 7.88
N GLY A 202 1.18 16.98 8.02
CA GLY A 202 1.55 15.69 8.60
C GLY A 202 1.08 15.53 10.04
N LYS A 203 1.15 16.60 10.84
CA LYS A 203 0.76 16.62 12.25
C LYS A 203 -0.74 16.68 12.45
N TRP A 204 -1.43 17.42 11.60
CA TRP A 204 -2.89 17.44 11.52
C TRP A 204 -3.45 16.07 11.12
N ARG A 205 -2.82 15.33 10.19
CA ARG A 205 -3.18 13.92 9.91
C ARG A 205 -3.06 13.05 11.17
N PHE A 206 -2.03 13.25 11.99
CA PHE A 206 -1.90 12.54 13.26
C PHE A 206 -3.00 12.95 14.25
N ALA A 207 -3.29 14.24 14.36
CA ALA A 207 -4.35 14.78 15.20
C ALA A 207 -5.70 14.13 14.88
N MET A 208 -6.05 14.06 13.59
CA MET A 208 -7.28 13.47 13.07
C MET A 208 -7.40 11.97 13.23
N ARG A 209 -6.30 11.29 13.49
CA ARG A 209 -6.24 9.86 13.78
C ARG A 209 -5.97 9.59 15.26
N GLY A 210 -6.01 10.63 16.10
CA GLY A 210 -5.94 10.55 17.57
C GLY A 210 -4.54 10.64 18.17
N GLY A 211 -3.48 10.91 17.40
CA GLY A 211 -2.12 11.06 17.91
C GLY A 211 -1.51 9.72 18.38
N CYS A 212 -0.80 9.04 17.47
CA CYS A 212 -0.13 7.75 17.70
C CYS A 212 -1.06 6.53 17.96
N PRO A 213 -0.59 5.28 17.71
CA PRO A 213 -1.33 4.33 16.90
C PRO A 213 -1.56 3.02 17.68
N ASP A 214 -2.19 3.11 18.84
CA ASP A 214 -2.51 1.95 19.66
C ASP A 214 -3.98 2.03 20.06
N SER A 215 -4.84 1.23 19.40
CA SER A 215 -6.14 0.63 19.82
C SER A 215 -7.01 1.24 20.95
N TYR A 216 -6.85 2.51 21.28
CA TYR A 216 -7.64 3.34 22.16
C TYR A 216 -7.66 4.68 21.44
N VAL A 217 -8.83 5.30 21.29
CA VAL A 217 -8.89 6.74 21.05
C VAL A 217 -8.06 7.37 22.17
N PRO A 218 -6.90 8.00 21.91
CA PRO A 218 -6.19 8.64 23.00
C PRO A 218 -7.10 9.76 23.45
N TRP A 219 -7.34 9.79 24.75
CA TRP A 219 -8.05 10.81 25.54
C TRP A 219 -7.69 12.29 25.19
N TYR A 220 -6.75 12.53 24.26
CA TYR A 220 -6.18 13.81 23.89
C TYR A 220 -6.62 14.34 22.51
N GLY A 221 -7.07 13.50 21.56
CA GLY A 221 -7.43 13.93 20.19
C GLY A 221 -8.94 14.04 19.96
N ASP A 222 -9.71 13.11 20.53
CA ASP A 222 -11.16 13.26 20.76
C ASP A 222 -11.33 13.85 22.15
N LYS A 223 -11.29 15.17 22.23
CA LYS A 223 -11.27 15.89 23.49
C LYS A 223 -12.60 15.74 24.22
N ASN A 224 -13.69 15.63 23.47
CA ASN A 224 -15.04 15.57 24.02
C ASN A 224 -15.51 14.13 24.33
N GLN A 225 -14.77 13.12 23.85
CA GLN A 225 -14.96 11.69 24.07
C GLN A 225 -16.26 11.13 23.49
N ASP A 226 -16.76 11.73 22.41
CA ASP A 226 -17.95 11.23 21.71
C ASP A 226 -17.62 10.13 20.68
N GLY A 227 -16.34 9.78 20.56
CA GLY A 227 -15.80 8.80 19.62
C GLY A 227 -15.38 9.42 18.29
N TYR A 228 -15.66 10.69 18.03
CA TYR A 228 -15.37 11.37 16.78
C TYR A 228 -14.19 12.33 16.96
N ILE A 229 -13.44 12.60 15.89
CA ILE A 229 -12.45 13.68 15.88
C ILE A 229 -12.91 14.73 14.89
N ALA A 230 -13.41 15.83 15.43
CA ALA A 230 -13.83 16.99 14.69
C ALA A 230 -12.61 17.84 14.27
N LEU A 231 -12.79 18.74 13.29
CA LEU A 231 -11.68 19.51 12.73
C LEU A 231 -11.00 20.35 13.81
N ASP A 232 -11.81 20.81 14.75
CA ASP A 232 -11.45 21.75 15.79
C ASP A 232 -10.58 21.02 16.79
N GLU A 233 -10.97 19.82 17.19
CA GLU A 233 -10.17 18.94 18.03
C GLU A 233 -8.81 18.62 17.40
N ALA A 234 -8.76 18.48 16.07
CA ALA A 234 -7.48 18.32 15.36
C ALA A 234 -6.57 19.56 15.46
N TYR A 235 -7.11 20.78 15.34
CA TYR A 235 -6.32 22.02 15.52
C TYR A 235 -5.97 22.29 16.99
N GLU A 236 -6.84 21.95 17.94
CA GLU A 236 -6.52 22.02 19.37
C GLU A 236 -5.34 21.14 19.71
N TRP A 237 -5.33 19.93 19.15
CA TRP A 237 -4.25 18.99 19.38
C TRP A 237 -2.96 19.46 18.72
N GLU A 238 -3.02 19.99 17.50
CA GLU A 238 -1.83 20.41 16.76
C GLU A 238 -1.15 21.65 17.37
N THR A 239 -1.93 22.61 17.86
CA THR A 239 -1.42 23.92 18.26
C THR A 239 -0.30 23.87 19.31
N PRO A 240 -0.42 23.12 20.43
CA PRO A 240 0.68 22.95 21.39
C PRO A 240 1.96 22.36 20.77
N HIS A 241 1.84 21.54 19.73
CA HIS A 241 2.98 20.92 19.05
C HIS A 241 3.67 21.89 18.09
N SER A 242 2.89 22.74 17.40
CA SER A 242 3.42 23.85 16.60
C SER A 242 4.19 24.85 17.47
N ASN A 243 3.68 25.14 18.67
CA ASN A 243 4.34 26.05 19.62
C ASN A 243 5.72 25.55 20.05
N ASN A 244 5.89 24.24 20.20
CA ASN A 244 7.20 23.63 20.51
C ASN A 244 8.22 23.80 19.38
N ALA A 245 7.75 23.99 18.14
CA ALA A 245 8.58 24.34 17.00
C ALA A 245 8.80 25.87 16.86
N GLY A 246 8.29 26.67 17.81
CA GLY A 246 8.37 28.13 17.80
C GLY A 246 7.34 28.79 16.88
N GLU A 247 6.36 28.04 16.38
CA GLU A 247 5.28 28.53 15.54
C GLU A 247 3.99 28.62 16.35
N TYR A 248 3.58 29.84 16.63
CA TYR A 248 2.37 30.11 17.38
C TYR A 248 1.25 30.36 16.38
N PRO A 249 0.26 29.48 16.23
CA PRO A 249 -0.79 29.73 15.26
C PRO A 249 -1.80 30.77 15.73
N LEU A 250 -2.41 31.40 14.74
CA LEU A 250 -3.49 32.36 14.88
C LEU A 250 -4.78 31.76 14.31
N PHE A 251 -5.89 32.03 14.98
CA PHE A 251 -7.24 31.68 14.54
C PHE A 251 -8.11 32.94 14.55
N ASP A 252 -8.88 33.16 13.49
CA ASP A 252 -9.91 34.20 13.39
C ASP A 252 -11.22 33.57 12.88
N ASP A 253 -12.22 33.50 13.77
CA ASP A 253 -13.54 32.93 13.52
C ASP A 253 -14.68 33.98 13.64
N ASN A 254 -14.36 35.21 14.04
CA ASN A 254 -15.33 36.28 14.25
C ASN A 254 -15.20 37.43 13.23
N GLY A 255 -14.09 37.47 12.49
CA GLY A 255 -13.86 38.34 11.35
C GLY A 255 -13.41 39.73 11.74
N ASP A 256 -12.93 39.96 12.96
CA ASP A 256 -12.42 41.27 13.38
C ASP A 256 -11.03 41.59 12.77
N GLY A 257 -10.37 40.59 12.17
CA GLY A 257 -9.04 40.68 11.56
C GLY A 257 -7.90 40.56 12.58
N VAL A 258 -8.21 40.15 13.80
CA VAL A 258 -7.27 39.83 14.88
C VAL A 258 -7.29 38.32 15.07
N GLY A 259 -6.12 37.74 15.32
CA GLY A 259 -5.98 36.31 15.53
C GLY A 259 -5.71 35.99 16.99
N GLY A 260 -6.34 34.93 17.50
CA GLY A 260 -6.13 34.41 18.85
C GLY A 260 -4.99 33.38 18.91
N ASP A 261 -4.15 33.47 19.96
CA ASP A 261 -3.13 32.47 20.30
C ASP A 261 -3.58 31.66 21.53
N LEU A 262 -3.57 30.34 21.38
CA LEU A 262 -3.94 29.33 22.37
C LEU A 262 -3.09 29.32 23.66
N THR A 263 -1.94 29.99 23.71
CA THR A 263 -0.99 29.93 24.84
C THR A 263 -1.06 31.08 25.84
N ASN A 264 -1.91 32.10 25.61
CA ASN A 264 -2.03 33.24 26.51
C ASN A 264 -3.38 33.28 27.27
N PRO A 265 -3.53 32.52 28.37
CA PRO A 265 -4.79 32.38 29.10
C PRO A 265 -5.18 33.59 29.98
N LEU A 266 -4.40 34.68 30.00
CA LEU A 266 -4.60 35.78 30.95
C LEU A 266 -5.83 36.67 30.70
N THR A 267 -6.63 36.38 29.68
CA THR A 267 -7.86 37.12 29.41
C THR A 267 -9.13 36.37 29.83
N TYR A 268 -9.10 35.07 30.14
CA TYR A 268 -10.35 34.28 30.27
C TYR A 268 -10.99 34.46 31.66
N ASP A 269 -12.24 34.96 31.68
CA ASP A 269 -13.02 34.97 32.90
C ASP A 269 -13.53 33.57 33.26
N SER A 270 -13.85 33.36 34.53
CA SER A 270 -14.27 32.08 35.10
C SER A 270 -15.62 31.56 34.61
N SER A 271 -16.26 32.20 33.62
CA SER A 271 -17.50 31.78 32.97
C SER A 271 -17.30 31.25 31.55
N GLY A 272 -16.10 31.34 30.97
CA GLY A 272 -15.77 30.68 29.69
C GLY A 272 -16.54 31.20 28.47
N GLN A 273 -17.08 32.42 28.54
CA GLN A 273 -17.75 33.11 27.43
C GLN A 273 -17.25 34.56 27.37
N ASP A 274 -16.41 34.87 26.40
CA ASP A 274 -16.09 36.25 26.02
C ASP A 274 -16.36 36.44 24.53
N SER A 275 -17.32 37.30 24.20
CA SER A 275 -17.73 37.63 22.84
C SER A 275 -16.73 38.52 22.09
N THR A 276 -15.60 38.85 22.70
CA THR A 276 -14.55 39.73 22.14
C THR A 276 -13.23 39.00 21.89
N LYS A 277 -13.25 37.66 21.91
CA LYS A 277 -12.04 36.88 21.73
C LYS A 277 -12.10 35.92 20.57
N ASP A 278 -11.06 35.99 19.77
CA ASP A 278 -10.63 35.00 18.80
C ASP A 278 -10.28 33.73 19.57
N GLY A 279 -11.17 32.74 19.54
CA GLY A 279 -11.20 31.67 20.52
C GLY A 279 -10.70 30.33 20.02
N PHE A 280 -9.81 29.72 20.81
CA PHE A 280 -10.08 28.39 21.36
C PHE A 280 -10.13 28.47 22.90
N TYR A 281 -11.02 27.68 23.52
CA TYR A 281 -11.39 27.69 24.95
C TYR A 281 -12.15 28.94 25.45
N GLY A 282 -13.07 29.40 24.62
CA GLY A 282 -14.13 30.33 25.00
C GLY A 282 -15.34 30.23 24.09
N GLN A 283 -15.64 29.00 23.63
CA GLN A 283 -16.75 28.60 22.77
C GLN A 283 -16.66 29.14 21.34
N PHE A 284 -16.45 28.25 20.37
CA PHE A 284 -16.77 28.55 18.97
C PHE A 284 -18.17 29.11 18.93
N TYR A 285 -18.31 30.40 18.69
CA TYR A 285 -19.57 31.06 19.03
C TYR A 285 -20.73 30.61 18.14
N THR A 286 -20.50 29.84 17.06
CA THR A 286 -21.61 29.32 16.21
C THR A 286 -21.26 28.27 15.14
N LEU A 287 -20.04 27.75 15.04
CA LEU A 287 -19.68 26.98 13.84
C LEU A 287 -19.91 25.47 13.97
N MET A 288 -21.13 25.06 13.58
CA MET A 288 -21.43 23.69 13.14
C MET A 288 -20.45 23.15 12.07
N ALA A 289 -19.66 24.04 11.42
CA ALA A 289 -18.57 23.76 10.45
C ALA A 289 -17.57 22.69 10.86
N TRP A 290 -17.30 22.61 12.15
CA TRP A 290 -16.24 21.75 12.69
C TRP A 290 -16.80 20.41 13.18
N TYR A 291 -18.10 20.35 13.53
CA TYR A 291 -18.86 19.21 14.09
C TYR A 291 -19.17 18.07 13.10
N ASP A 292 -18.29 17.88 12.14
CA ASP A 292 -18.45 16.88 11.11
C ASP A 292 -17.91 15.53 11.55
N ARG A 293 -18.80 14.53 11.62
CA ARG A 293 -18.52 13.23 12.22
C ARG A 293 -17.96 12.27 11.19
N VAL A 294 -16.78 11.71 11.44
CA VAL A 294 -16.33 10.47 10.78
C VAL A 294 -16.92 9.28 11.53
N THR A 295 -17.82 8.50 10.93
CA THR A 295 -18.31 7.25 11.53
C THR A 295 -17.15 6.30 11.85
N VAL A 296 -16.87 6.12 13.14
CA VAL A 296 -15.83 5.19 13.63
C VAL A 296 -16.23 3.71 13.45
N ASP A 297 -17.45 3.41 13.01
CA ASP A 297 -17.90 2.04 12.73
C ASP A 297 -18.64 1.87 11.39
N SER A 298 -18.34 2.75 10.43
CA SER A 298 -18.55 2.43 9.02
C SER A 298 -17.43 3.05 8.21
N ARG A 299 -16.38 2.25 7.98
CA ARG A 299 -15.27 2.54 7.06
C ARG A 299 -15.78 3.30 5.83
N PRO A 300 -15.11 4.38 5.36
CA PRO A 300 -15.41 4.95 4.07
C PRO A 300 -15.33 3.86 3.00
N LYS A 301 -16.45 3.59 2.33
CA LYS A 301 -16.46 2.79 1.11
C LYS A 301 -15.68 3.59 0.06
N PRO A 302 -14.64 3.05 -0.59
CA PRO A 302 -14.06 3.70 -1.75
C PRO A 302 -15.15 3.80 -2.82
N PHE A 303 -15.57 5.01 -3.18
CA PHE A 303 -16.53 5.19 -4.25
C PHE A 303 -15.80 5.03 -5.59
N LEU A 304 -15.92 3.84 -6.18
CA LEU A 304 -16.03 3.73 -7.63
C LEU A 304 -17.39 4.32 -8.05
N ALA A 305 -17.38 5.04 -9.16
CA ALA A 305 -18.45 5.91 -9.65
C ALA A 305 -19.87 5.33 -9.68
N SER A 306 -20.82 6.26 -9.47
CA SER A 306 -22.25 6.25 -9.81
C SER A 306 -23.17 5.22 -9.15
N SER A 307 -23.95 5.71 -8.19
CA SER A 307 -25.16 5.07 -7.68
C SER A 307 -26.35 5.28 -8.63
N SER A 308 -27.05 4.20 -8.97
CA SER A 308 -28.52 4.28 -9.02
C SER A 308 -29.13 3.00 -8.45
N MET A 309 -29.98 3.23 -7.44
CA MET A 309 -30.98 2.34 -6.83
C MET A 309 -30.48 1.15 -6.00
N LEU A 310 -30.30 1.43 -4.71
CA LEU A 310 -30.53 0.48 -3.62
C LEU A 310 -31.97 -0.05 -3.70
N SER A 311 -32.11 -1.36 -3.87
CA SER A 311 -33.22 -2.11 -3.29
C SER A 311 -32.65 -3.29 -2.51
N SER A 312 -33.30 -3.55 -1.39
CA SER A 312 -32.85 -4.33 -0.25
C SER A 312 -32.66 -5.83 -0.55
N SER A 313 -31.43 -6.21 -0.90
CA SER A 313 -30.92 -7.57 -0.75
C SER A 313 -29.40 -7.52 -0.78
N ASP A 314 -28.78 -7.26 0.37
CA ASP A 314 -27.33 -7.35 0.54
C ASP A 314 -26.92 -8.84 0.58
N PRO A 315 -26.18 -9.39 -0.40
CA PRO A 315 -25.68 -10.76 -0.39
C PRO A 315 -24.32 -10.90 0.31
N TRP A 316 -23.78 -9.83 0.92
CA TRP A 316 -22.41 -9.83 1.49
C TRP A 316 -22.32 -10.31 2.94
N LEU A 317 -23.44 -10.67 3.55
CA LEU A 317 -23.46 -11.76 4.54
C LEU A 317 -23.83 -13.04 3.79
N ASN A 318 -22.87 -13.64 3.09
CA ASN A 318 -22.97 -15.06 2.78
C ASN A 318 -22.51 -15.84 4.01
N PRO A 319 -23.40 -16.54 4.75
CA PRO A 319 -22.99 -17.36 5.88
C PRO A 319 -22.31 -18.68 5.45
N GLN A 320 -21.79 -18.78 4.22
CA GLN A 320 -21.30 -20.04 3.63
C GLN A 320 -19.99 -19.95 2.81
N ALA A 321 -19.08 -19.01 3.08
CA ALA A 321 -17.67 -19.25 2.74
C ALA A 321 -17.03 -19.97 3.94
N THR A 322 -16.74 -21.26 3.81
CA THR A 322 -16.03 -21.99 4.87
C THR A 322 -14.62 -21.42 4.94
N ALA A 323 -14.24 -20.87 6.09
CA ALA A 323 -12.85 -20.49 6.35
C ALA A 323 -11.95 -21.72 6.12
N ILE A 324 -10.74 -21.51 5.58
CA ILE A 324 -9.77 -22.60 5.50
C ILE A 324 -9.43 -23.03 6.93
N GLU A 325 -9.68 -24.30 7.23
CA GLU A 325 -9.47 -24.87 8.56
C GLU A 325 -8.02 -25.30 8.68
N ILE A 326 -7.30 -24.66 9.61
CA ILE A 326 -5.92 -24.97 9.93
C ILE A 326 -5.86 -25.43 11.38
N GLU A 327 -5.42 -26.67 11.59
CA GLU A 327 -5.12 -27.19 12.91
C GLU A 327 -3.71 -26.77 13.31
N TRP A 328 -3.62 -25.73 14.14
CA TRP A 328 -2.35 -25.20 14.61
C TRP A 328 -1.78 -26.01 15.77
N SER A 329 -0.47 -26.23 15.71
CA SER A 329 0.35 -26.78 16.79
C SER A 329 1.67 -25.99 16.89
N THR A 330 2.40 -26.18 17.98
CA THR A 330 3.71 -25.55 18.17
C THR A 330 4.82 -26.58 18.02
N GLY A 331 5.77 -26.30 17.13
CA GLY A 331 6.99 -27.08 16.95
C GLY A 331 8.06 -26.78 18.00
N ALA A 332 9.21 -27.43 17.88
CA ALA A 332 10.38 -27.12 18.67
C ALA A 332 10.79 -25.66 18.43
N PRO A 333 11.07 -24.88 19.50
CA PRO A 333 11.43 -23.49 19.34
C PRO A 333 12.79 -23.36 18.63
N LEU A 334 12.91 -22.34 17.78
CA LEU A 334 14.18 -21.95 17.19
C LEU A 334 15.25 -21.76 18.29
N PRO A 335 16.49 -22.22 18.07
CA PRO A 335 17.56 -22.06 19.07
C PRO A 335 17.91 -20.60 19.35
N THR A 336 17.62 -19.69 18.41
CA THR A 336 17.75 -18.24 18.58
C THR A 336 16.53 -17.55 18.00
N PRO A 337 15.98 -16.52 18.65
CA PRO A 337 14.95 -15.69 18.05
C PRO A 337 15.47 -14.95 16.81
N ILE A 338 14.72 -14.97 15.70
CA ILE A 338 15.17 -14.40 14.42
C ILE A 338 14.05 -13.71 13.65
N CYS A 339 14.42 -12.76 12.79
CA CYS A 339 13.58 -12.21 11.73
C CYS A 339 14.46 -11.83 10.52
N ARG A 340 13.85 -11.56 9.37
CA ARG A 340 14.53 -11.09 8.14
C ARG A 340 15.61 -12.06 7.64
N GLY A 341 15.36 -13.35 7.82
CA GLY A 341 16.25 -14.43 7.39
C GLY A 341 15.89 -14.88 5.98
N ALA A 342 16.61 -15.89 5.48
CA ALA A 342 16.22 -16.60 4.27
C ALA A 342 15.86 -18.03 4.65
N SER A 343 14.71 -18.51 4.20
CA SER A 343 14.29 -19.89 4.38
C SER A 343 14.00 -20.60 3.08
N GLY A 344 14.00 -21.94 3.12
CA GLY A 344 13.49 -22.76 2.03
C GLY A 344 13.31 -24.20 2.42
N VAL A 345 12.28 -24.82 1.86
CA VAL A 345 11.98 -26.24 2.04
C VAL A 345 12.76 -27.06 1.00
N ILE A 346 13.56 -28.02 1.47
CA ILE A 346 14.24 -28.98 0.61
C ILE A 346 14.01 -30.38 1.16
N GLY A 347 13.20 -31.17 0.46
CA GLY A 347 12.79 -32.49 0.92
C GLY A 347 11.90 -32.40 2.16
N ASP A 348 12.30 -33.08 3.23
CA ASP A 348 11.61 -33.13 4.52
C ASP A 348 12.16 -32.13 5.56
N LYS A 349 12.90 -31.12 5.09
CA LYS A 349 13.61 -30.17 5.96
C LYS A 349 13.38 -28.72 5.56
N ILE A 350 13.36 -27.85 6.55
CA ILE A 350 13.34 -26.39 6.37
C ILE A 350 14.73 -25.87 6.72
N TYR A 351 15.36 -25.20 5.76
CA TYR A 351 16.65 -24.56 5.95
C TYR A 351 16.44 -23.09 6.25
N ILE A 352 17.20 -22.54 7.21
CA ILE A 352 17.13 -21.15 7.61
C ILE A 352 18.54 -20.59 7.72
N PHE A 353 18.79 -19.45 7.08
CA PHE A 353 20.07 -18.77 7.11
C PHE A 353 19.93 -17.28 7.38
N GLY A 354 20.92 -16.71 8.08
CA GLY A 354 20.99 -15.29 8.41
C GLY A 354 19.83 -14.80 9.28
N GLY A 355 19.62 -13.48 9.31
CA GLY A 355 18.58 -12.83 10.09
C GLY A 355 19.11 -11.92 11.21
N HIS A 356 18.18 -11.31 11.94
CA HIS A 356 18.43 -10.35 13.03
C HIS A 356 17.69 -10.82 14.29
N PRO A 357 18.22 -10.65 15.52
CA PRO A 357 19.33 -9.79 15.94
C PRO A 357 20.71 -10.46 16.05
N SER A 358 20.82 -11.75 15.74
CA SER A 358 22.09 -12.47 15.94
C SER A 358 23.24 -11.81 15.18
N PRO A 359 24.37 -11.48 15.82
CA PRO A 359 25.58 -11.07 15.12
C PRO A 359 26.35 -12.28 14.55
N ALA A 360 26.00 -13.51 14.95
CA ALA A 360 26.62 -14.74 14.50
C ALA A 360 25.85 -15.37 13.31
N PRO A 361 26.54 -16.11 12.41
CA PRO A 361 25.90 -16.78 11.27
C PRO A 361 24.82 -17.76 11.72
N ILE A 362 23.55 -17.39 11.54
CA ILE A 362 22.42 -18.30 11.72
C ILE A 362 22.40 -19.30 10.55
N HIS A 363 22.35 -20.60 10.90
CA HIS A 363 22.25 -21.71 9.96
C HIS A 363 21.54 -22.87 10.67
N TYR A 364 20.23 -22.94 10.49
CA TYR A 364 19.40 -23.96 11.13
C TYR A 364 18.76 -24.87 10.10
N ILE A 365 18.75 -26.17 10.40
CA ILE A 365 17.96 -27.17 9.67
C ILE A 365 16.87 -27.65 10.62
N TYR A 366 15.62 -27.44 10.25
CA TYR A 366 14.49 -28.06 10.91
C TYR A 366 14.19 -29.41 10.27
N ASP A 367 14.28 -30.47 11.06
CA ASP A 367 13.78 -31.78 10.68
C ASP A 367 12.31 -31.89 11.06
N ILE A 368 11.45 -31.93 10.06
CA ILE A 368 9.99 -31.88 10.24
C ILE A 368 9.49 -33.18 10.90
N THR A 369 10.06 -34.32 10.51
CA THR A 369 9.66 -35.64 11.02
C THR A 369 9.98 -35.78 12.50
N ASN A 370 11.17 -35.32 12.90
CA ASN A 370 11.67 -35.46 14.26
C ASN A 370 11.31 -34.28 15.17
N ASN A 371 10.80 -33.17 14.61
CA ASN A 371 10.53 -31.94 15.32
C ASN A 371 11.78 -31.44 16.08
N THR A 372 12.90 -31.35 15.36
CA THR A 372 14.20 -30.98 15.94
C THR A 372 14.98 -30.03 15.05
N TRP A 373 15.75 -29.14 15.68
CA TRP A 373 16.70 -28.26 15.01
C TRP A 373 18.12 -28.84 15.06
N SER A 374 18.87 -28.70 13.97
CA SER A 374 20.31 -28.93 13.95
C SER A 374 21.07 -27.77 13.29
N THR A 375 22.38 -27.73 13.49
CA THR A 375 23.31 -26.77 12.89
C THR A 375 24.27 -27.47 11.93
N ASP A 376 23.82 -28.56 11.28
CA ASP A 376 24.70 -29.39 10.41
C ASP A 376 24.98 -28.72 9.06
N ALA A 377 24.18 -27.71 8.69
CA ALA A 377 24.40 -26.92 7.49
C ALA A 377 25.67 -26.07 7.61
N ALA A 378 26.42 -25.94 6.52
CA ALA A 378 27.53 -25.03 6.44
C ALA A 378 27.02 -23.60 6.67
N SER A 379 27.66 -22.88 7.58
CA SER A 379 27.32 -21.49 7.87
C SER A 379 27.40 -20.64 6.62
N LEU A 380 26.42 -19.77 6.42
CA LEU A 380 26.47 -18.75 5.37
C LEU A 380 27.80 -17.98 5.52
N PRO A 381 28.70 -17.97 4.50
CA PRO A 381 30.05 -17.42 4.64
C PRO A 381 30.08 -15.93 5.01
N VAL A 382 28.96 -15.25 4.80
CA VAL A 382 28.75 -13.82 4.95
C VAL A 382 27.41 -13.65 5.65
N HIS A 383 27.43 -13.25 6.92
CA HIS A 383 26.19 -13.01 7.66
C HIS A 383 25.42 -11.81 7.06
N GLY A 384 24.10 -11.97 6.94
CA GLY A 384 23.21 -10.96 6.39
C GLY A 384 21.82 -11.02 7.01
N SER A 385 21.13 -9.88 7.00
CA SER A 385 19.71 -9.75 7.32
C SER A 385 19.01 -8.93 6.23
N ASN A 386 17.69 -9.04 6.17
CA ASN A 386 16.86 -8.59 5.02
C ASN A 386 17.26 -9.34 3.75
N ILE A 387 17.32 -10.67 3.86
CA ILE A 387 17.66 -11.56 2.75
C ILE A 387 16.42 -12.36 2.36
N ARG A 388 16.40 -12.95 1.15
CA ARG A 388 15.31 -13.79 0.66
C ARG A 388 15.84 -15.14 0.23
N GLY A 389 15.13 -16.20 0.60
CA GLY A 389 15.42 -17.57 0.19
C GLY A 389 14.44 -18.02 -0.89
N VAL A 390 14.95 -18.64 -1.96
CA VAL A 390 14.12 -19.38 -2.93
C VAL A 390 14.77 -20.72 -3.26
N VAL A 391 13.96 -21.76 -3.41
CA VAL A 391 14.44 -23.11 -3.73
C VAL A 391 14.27 -23.40 -5.21
N TYR A 392 15.34 -23.83 -5.85
CA TYR A 392 15.33 -24.31 -7.24
C TYR A 392 16.28 -25.51 -7.38
N ASP A 393 15.82 -26.58 -8.03
CA ASP A 393 16.60 -27.81 -8.27
C ASP A 393 17.27 -28.36 -6.99
N GLY A 394 16.49 -28.39 -5.90
CA GLY A 394 16.91 -28.90 -4.59
C GLY A 394 18.00 -28.08 -3.90
N LYS A 395 18.25 -26.84 -4.36
CA LYS A 395 19.26 -25.92 -3.80
C LYS A 395 18.58 -24.64 -3.36
N LEU A 396 19.08 -24.07 -2.25
CA LEU A 396 18.58 -22.80 -1.72
C LEU A 396 19.41 -21.65 -2.29
N TYR A 397 18.74 -20.68 -2.89
CA TYR A 397 19.34 -19.43 -3.35
C TYR A 397 18.98 -18.33 -2.35
N VAL A 398 20.01 -17.65 -1.84
CA VAL A 398 19.88 -16.53 -0.92
C VAL A 398 20.23 -15.25 -1.67
N LEU A 399 19.31 -14.30 -1.67
CA LEU A 399 19.41 -13.01 -2.35
C LEU A 399 19.32 -11.85 -1.35
N GLY A 400 20.12 -10.81 -1.59
CA GLY A 400 20.16 -9.59 -0.76
C GLY A 400 21.15 -9.64 0.41
N SER A 401 21.46 -8.49 1.02
CA SER A 401 22.07 -8.31 2.37
C SER A 401 22.43 -6.84 2.64
N HIS A 402 22.15 -6.34 3.85
CA HIS A 402 22.49 -4.98 4.33
C HIS A 402 23.97 -4.80 4.72
N THR A 403 24.71 -5.85 5.08
CA THR A 403 25.92 -5.70 5.90
C THR A 403 27.26 -5.63 5.16
N LEU A 404 27.33 -5.88 3.85
CA LEU A 404 28.64 -6.10 3.20
C LEU A 404 28.90 -5.42 1.87
N GLY A 405 27.97 -4.60 1.37
CA GLY A 405 28.11 -4.00 0.04
C GLY A 405 28.01 -5.06 -1.06
N SER A 406 27.20 -4.74 -2.07
CA SER A 406 26.89 -5.53 -3.27
C SER A 406 25.89 -6.69 -3.13
N ASP A 407 24.92 -6.63 -4.04
CA ASP A 407 23.80 -7.54 -4.30
C ASP A 407 24.27 -8.96 -4.72
N THR A 408 24.88 -9.72 -3.81
CA THR A 408 25.33 -11.08 -4.12
C THR A 408 24.20 -12.09 -4.00
N ILE A 409 24.02 -12.92 -5.03
CA ILE A 409 23.26 -14.17 -4.93
C ILE A 409 24.21 -15.30 -4.52
N ARG A 410 23.79 -16.09 -3.53
CA ARG A 410 24.54 -17.28 -3.08
C ARG A 410 23.67 -18.50 -3.16
N ARG A 411 24.26 -19.62 -3.59
CA ARG A 411 23.58 -20.91 -3.68
C ARG A 411 24.14 -21.87 -2.64
N TYR A 412 23.26 -22.49 -1.87
CA TYR A 412 23.58 -23.57 -0.96
C TYR A 412 23.17 -24.91 -1.56
N ASP A 413 24.13 -25.83 -1.62
CA ASP A 413 23.90 -27.22 -1.99
C ASP A 413 23.86 -28.08 -0.71
N PRO A 414 22.70 -28.64 -0.32
CA PRO A 414 22.60 -29.46 0.87
C PRO A 414 23.27 -30.83 0.75
N VAL A 415 23.50 -31.33 -0.47
CA VAL A 415 24.20 -32.61 -0.72
C VAL A 415 25.70 -32.43 -0.53
N ALA A 416 26.25 -31.35 -1.09
CA ALA A 416 27.66 -31.00 -0.90
C ALA A 416 27.94 -30.30 0.44
N ASN A 417 26.90 -29.85 1.14
CA ASN A 417 26.96 -29.02 2.33
C ASN A 417 27.89 -27.81 2.13
N SER A 418 27.68 -27.05 1.06
CA SER A 418 28.58 -25.97 0.68
C SER A 418 27.86 -24.81 -0.01
N TRP A 419 28.51 -23.63 0.06
CA TRP A 419 28.02 -22.39 -0.53
C TRP A 419 28.83 -22.01 -1.76
N GLU A 420 28.13 -21.52 -2.77
CA GLU A 420 28.70 -20.97 -3.99
C GLU A 420 28.26 -19.52 -4.16
N LEU A 421 29.19 -18.66 -4.59
CA LEU A 421 28.90 -17.29 -4.97
C LEU A 421 28.58 -17.24 -6.46
N LEU A 422 27.44 -16.64 -6.81
CA LEU A 422 26.97 -16.49 -8.18
C LEU A 422 27.11 -15.03 -8.64
N SER A 423 26.92 -14.78 -9.94
CA SER A 423 27.04 -13.45 -10.51
C SER A 423 25.97 -12.52 -9.95
N ALA A 424 26.34 -11.27 -9.67
CA ALA A 424 25.43 -10.23 -9.22
C ALA A 424 24.91 -9.40 -10.41
N PRO A 425 23.69 -8.82 -10.34
CA PRO A 425 23.20 -7.94 -11.39
C PRO A 425 24.04 -6.66 -11.53
N TYR A 426 24.84 -6.28 -10.51
CA TYR A 426 25.64 -5.05 -10.49
C TYR A 426 26.91 -5.10 -9.63
N SER A 427 27.85 -4.18 -9.90
CA SER A 427 29.01 -3.86 -9.03
C SER A 427 28.89 -2.42 -8.51
N GLY A 428 28.56 -2.23 -7.23
CA GLY A 428 28.45 -0.90 -6.60
C GLY A 428 27.76 -0.91 -5.24
N TRP A 429 28.05 0.10 -4.41
CA TRP A 429 27.42 0.30 -3.09
C TRP A 429 25.95 0.73 -3.24
N ARG A 430 25.03 0.03 -2.57
CA ARG A 430 23.59 0.31 -2.56
C ARG A 430 23.03 0.02 -1.16
N GLU A 431 22.30 0.97 -0.61
CA GLU A 431 21.69 0.86 0.72
C GLU A 431 20.19 0.50 0.59
N PHE A 432 19.73 -0.29 1.56
CA PHE A 432 18.37 -0.76 1.80
C PHE A 432 17.75 -1.75 0.80
N CYS A 433 17.36 -2.87 1.38
CA CYS A 433 17.24 -4.17 0.73
C CYS A 433 15.88 -4.73 1.13
N LYS A 434 14.81 -4.36 0.41
CA LYS A 434 13.42 -4.67 0.78
C LYS A 434 12.75 -5.40 -0.39
N TYR A 435 12.56 -6.71 -0.24
CA TYR A 435 12.56 -7.63 -1.38
C TYR A 435 11.38 -8.58 -1.46
N GLY A 436 11.18 -9.11 -2.67
CA GLY A 436 10.50 -10.38 -2.93
C GLY A 436 11.24 -11.17 -4.01
N ALA A 437 11.11 -12.49 -3.98
CA ALA A 437 11.75 -13.38 -4.95
C ALA A 437 10.81 -14.53 -5.29
N ALA A 438 10.85 -15.01 -6.53
CA ALA A 438 9.98 -16.08 -7.00
C ALA A 438 10.67 -16.89 -8.10
N VAL A 439 10.36 -18.19 -8.20
CA VAL A 439 10.95 -19.11 -9.19
C VAL A 439 9.89 -19.48 -10.23
N VAL A 440 10.16 -19.25 -11.50
CA VAL A 440 9.33 -19.74 -12.62
C VAL A 440 10.23 -20.46 -13.61
N GLY A 441 10.04 -21.77 -13.77
CA GLY A 441 10.93 -22.61 -14.56
C GLY A 441 12.37 -22.53 -14.06
N ASP A 442 13.30 -22.25 -14.97
CA ASP A 442 14.75 -22.18 -14.69
C ASP A 442 15.21 -20.75 -14.34
N THR A 443 14.27 -19.90 -13.93
CA THR A 443 14.50 -18.47 -13.72
C THR A 443 14.08 -18.05 -12.32
N ILE A 444 14.95 -17.28 -11.66
CA ILE A 444 14.60 -16.55 -10.44
C ILE A 444 14.23 -15.12 -10.83
N TYR A 445 13.04 -14.69 -10.46
CA TYR A 445 12.62 -13.29 -10.53
C TYR A 445 12.89 -12.63 -9.20
N TYR A 446 13.53 -11.47 -9.24
CA TYR A 446 13.94 -10.74 -8.05
C TYR A 446 13.40 -9.32 -8.09
N TYR A 447 12.55 -9.02 -7.12
CA TYR A 447 12.00 -7.70 -6.89
C TYR A 447 12.80 -6.99 -5.81
N TYR A 448 13.29 -5.80 -6.13
CA TYR A 448 13.96 -4.95 -5.14
C TYR A 448 13.69 -3.46 -5.37
N LEU A 449 13.78 -2.72 -4.27
CA LEU A 449 13.85 -1.27 -4.27
C LEU A 449 15.29 -0.85 -4.02
N GLU A 450 15.82 -0.03 -4.92
CA GLU A 450 17.18 0.49 -4.91
C GLU A 450 17.19 1.95 -4.47
N GLU A 451 17.91 2.30 -3.42
CA GLU A 451 18.26 3.69 -3.14
C GLU A 451 19.61 4.01 -3.81
N ARG A 452 19.58 4.57 -5.04
CA ARG A 452 20.79 5.18 -5.64
C ARG A 452 21.10 6.48 -4.92
N TYR A 453 22.32 6.99 -5.05
CA TYR A 453 22.89 8.26 -4.53
C TYR A 453 22.05 9.57 -4.67
N SER A 454 20.77 9.47 -5.04
CA SER A 454 19.75 10.50 -5.17
C SER A 454 18.53 10.13 -4.31
N TYR A 455 17.90 11.13 -3.70
CA TYR A 455 16.76 11.10 -2.76
C TYR A 455 15.47 10.33 -3.20
N TYR A 456 15.50 9.55 -4.28
CA TYR A 456 14.40 8.78 -4.86
C TYR A 456 14.80 7.32 -5.12
N PRO A 457 14.25 6.35 -4.39
CA PRO A 457 14.53 4.96 -4.67
C PRO A 457 13.79 4.49 -5.93
N GLN A 458 14.49 3.70 -6.71
CA GLN A 458 13.98 3.08 -7.93
C GLN A 458 13.56 1.65 -7.64
N GLN A 459 12.35 1.29 -8.05
CA GLN A 459 12.03 -0.14 -8.14
C GLN A 459 12.83 -0.69 -9.31
N ALA A 460 13.40 -1.85 -9.12
CA ALA A 460 13.91 -2.61 -10.22
C ALA A 460 13.51 -4.08 -10.06
N PHE A 461 13.30 -4.71 -11.20
CA PHE A 461 12.78 -6.05 -11.29
C PHE A 461 13.67 -6.82 -12.24
N TRP A 462 14.24 -7.91 -11.74
CA TRP A 462 15.23 -8.67 -12.49
C TRP A 462 14.78 -10.08 -12.75
N LYS A 463 15.25 -10.58 -13.87
CA LYS A 463 15.26 -11.99 -14.24
C LYS A 463 16.70 -12.51 -14.13
N TYR A 464 16.90 -13.56 -13.33
CA TYR A 464 18.14 -14.31 -13.24
C TYR A 464 17.97 -15.68 -13.90
N ASP A 465 18.71 -15.91 -14.99
CA ASP A 465 18.82 -17.21 -15.63
C ASP A 465 19.80 -18.08 -14.85
N VAL A 466 19.28 -19.11 -14.18
CA VAL A 466 20.07 -19.96 -13.28
C VAL A 466 21.15 -20.77 -14.04
N PRO A 467 20.86 -21.38 -15.21
CA PRO A 467 21.87 -22.16 -15.93
C PRO A 467 23.00 -21.31 -16.52
N GLY A 468 22.68 -20.10 -16.99
CA GLY A 468 23.63 -19.17 -17.58
C GLY A 468 24.36 -18.29 -16.58
N ASP A 469 23.89 -18.20 -15.33
CA ASP A 469 24.39 -17.25 -14.32
C ASP A 469 24.37 -15.80 -14.85
N THR A 470 23.22 -15.41 -15.43
CA THR A 470 23.06 -14.10 -16.06
C THR A 470 21.81 -13.36 -15.59
N TRP A 471 21.92 -12.04 -15.54
CA TRP A 471 20.86 -11.14 -15.10
C TRP A 471 20.36 -10.27 -16.26
N ILE A 472 19.05 -10.09 -16.33
CA ILE A 472 18.38 -9.21 -17.31
C ILE A 472 17.33 -8.37 -16.59
N GLU A 473 17.37 -7.06 -16.77
CA GLU A 473 16.37 -6.14 -16.23
C GLU A 473 15.03 -6.36 -16.92
N GLN A 474 13.94 -6.29 -16.17
CA GLN A 474 12.58 -6.50 -16.64
C GLN A 474 11.72 -5.27 -16.38
N THR A 475 10.52 -5.25 -16.95
CA THR A 475 9.52 -4.22 -16.70
C THR A 475 9.22 -4.13 -15.21
N THR A 476 9.39 -2.95 -14.62
CA THR A 476 9.09 -2.72 -13.21
C THR A 476 7.59 -2.84 -12.95
N PRO A 477 7.18 -3.33 -11.76
CA PRO A 477 5.77 -3.36 -11.39
C PRO A 477 5.13 -1.97 -11.38
N PRO A 478 3.80 -1.89 -11.59
CA PRO A 478 3.07 -0.64 -11.51
C PRO A 478 3.10 -0.07 -10.09
N ALA A 479 2.83 1.24 -10.00
CA ALA A 479 2.63 1.92 -8.73
C ALA A 479 1.45 1.30 -7.93
N PRO A 480 1.44 1.43 -6.58
CA PRO A 480 2.46 2.07 -5.76
C PRO A 480 3.75 1.24 -5.66
N LYS A 481 4.88 1.95 -5.49
CA LYS A 481 6.15 1.30 -5.19
C LYS A 481 6.03 0.59 -3.83
N ARG A 482 6.48 -0.67 -3.68
CA ARG A 482 6.18 -1.49 -2.49
C ARG A 482 7.39 -2.14 -1.81
N MET A 483 7.43 -2.22 -0.49
CA MET A 483 8.50 -2.83 0.31
C MET A 483 7.95 -3.95 1.20
N TYR A 484 8.77 -4.90 1.66
CA TYR A 484 8.34 -5.93 2.60
C TYR A 484 7.08 -6.70 2.13
N ILE A 485 7.09 -7.09 0.86
CA ILE A 485 6.00 -7.82 0.20
C ILE A 485 6.03 -9.30 0.56
N ALA A 486 4.85 -9.93 0.52
CA ALA A 486 4.74 -11.36 0.34
C ALA A 486 4.99 -11.70 -1.14
N SER A 487 5.83 -12.69 -1.43
CA SER A 487 6.11 -13.08 -2.81
C SER A 487 6.30 -14.57 -2.97
N ALA A 488 5.65 -15.15 -3.97
CA ALA A 488 5.78 -16.57 -4.30
C ALA A 488 5.50 -16.80 -5.80
N SER A 489 5.59 -18.06 -6.24
CA SER A 489 5.18 -18.47 -7.58
C SER A 489 4.28 -19.70 -7.53
N ASP A 490 3.29 -19.74 -8.42
CA ASP A 490 2.51 -20.94 -8.74
C ASP A 490 3.18 -21.82 -9.83
N GLY A 491 4.43 -21.51 -10.18
CA GLY A 491 5.19 -22.12 -11.26
C GLY A 491 4.95 -21.51 -12.65
N ASN A 492 3.99 -20.60 -12.80
CA ASN A 492 3.70 -19.88 -14.06
C ASN A 492 3.87 -18.36 -13.93
N TYR A 493 3.43 -17.79 -12.81
CA TYR A 493 3.43 -16.36 -12.51
C TYR A 493 4.27 -16.07 -11.27
N CYS A 494 4.77 -14.84 -11.15
CA CYS A 494 5.35 -14.35 -9.91
C CYS A 494 4.35 -13.43 -9.23
N TYR A 495 4.08 -13.64 -7.95
CA TYR A 495 3.11 -12.87 -7.19
C TYR A 495 3.84 -11.91 -6.25
N ALA A 496 3.33 -10.69 -6.13
CA ALA A 496 3.78 -9.70 -5.17
C ALA A 496 2.54 -9.09 -4.49
N VAL A 497 2.38 -9.38 -3.21
CA VAL A 497 1.13 -9.11 -2.47
C VAL A 497 1.43 -8.25 -1.25
N GLY A 498 0.60 -7.21 -1.08
CA GLY A 498 0.69 -6.27 0.04
C GLY A 498 2.01 -5.51 0.06
N GLY A 499 2.59 -5.42 1.25
CA GLY A 499 3.81 -4.67 1.56
C GLY A 499 3.52 -3.23 1.99
N LEU A 500 4.57 -2.49 2.30
CA LEU A 500 4.50 -1.05 2.56
C LEU A 500 4.58 -0.28 1.26
N SER A 501 3.66 0.66 1.04
CA SER A 501 3.85 1.70 0.05
C SER A 501 5.10 2.50 0.38
N HIS A 502 5.95 2.70 -0.61
CA HIS A 502 7.16 3.48 -0.48
C HIS A 502 6.88 4.97 -0.27
N VAL A 503 5.71 5.46 -0.70
CA VAL A 503 5.38 6.88 -0.64
C VAL A 503 5.13 7.32 0.80
N ASP A 504 4.31 6.56 1.51
CA ASP A 504 3.76 6.93 2.81
C ASP A 504 4.06 5.89 3.91
N LEU A 505 4.86 4.87 3.60
CA LEU A 505 5.29 3.79 4.50
C LEU A 505 4.14 3.01 5.15
N ASN A 506 2.97 3.02 4.51
CA ASN A 506 1.79 2.33 5.01
C ASN A 506 1.62 0.99 4.31
N PRO A 507 1.27 -0.09 5.04
CA PRO A 507 0.78 -1.32 4.46
C PRO A 507 -0.29 -1.05 3.41
N ILE A 508 -0.24 -1.78 2.31
CA ILE A 508 -1.22 -1.73 1.22
C ILE A 508 -1.90 -3.07 1.04
N LYS A 509 -3.06 -3.06 0.41
CA LYS A 509 -3.83 -4.27 0.07
C LYS A 509 -3.52 -4.81 -1.33
N ASP A 510 -2.81 -4.02 -2.14
CA ASP A 510 -2.59 -4.28 -3.54
C ASP A 510 -1.88 -5.60 -3.76
N ALA A 511 -2.42 -6.40 -4.67
CA ALA A 511 -1.83 -7.64 -5.13
C ALA A 511 -1.62 -7.56 -6.63
N ILE A 512 -0.41 -7.87 -7.07
CA ILE A 512 -0.04 -7.88 -8.48
C ILE A 512 0.64 -9.21 -8.80
N ARG A 513 0.50 -9.66 -10.05
CA ARG A 513 1.26 -10.77 -10.58
C ARG A 513 2.00 -10.35 -11.85
N TYR A 514 3.19 -10.91 -12.03
CA TYR A 514 3.96 -10.80 -13.26
C TYR A 514 3.77 -12.04 -14.10
N ASP A 515 3.58 -11.86 -15.39
CA ASP A 515 3.56 -12.92 -16.39
C ASP A 515 4.88 -12.96 -17.17
N PRO A 516 5.77 -13.93 -16.86
CA PRO A 516 7.01 -14.17 -17.59
C PRO A 516 6.89 -14.34 -19.10
N LEU A 517 5.72 -14.78 -19.60
CA LEU A 517 5.51 -15.01 -21.02
C LEU A 517 5.22 -13.72 -21.79
N SER A 518 4.39 -12.85 -21.22
CA SER A 518 4.03 -11.58 -21.86
C SER A 518 4.91 -10.41 -21.44
N GLY A 519 5.64 -10.53 -20.34
CA GLY A 519 6.47 -9.47 -19.77
C GLY A 519 5.67 -8.37 -19.06
N ASN A 520 4.40 -8.65 -18.74
CA ASN A 520 3.46 -7.68 -18.19
C ASN A 520 3.10 -7.99 -16.75
N TRP A 521 2.74 -6.93 -16.03
CA TRP A 521 2.13 -7.00 -14.71
C TRP A 521 0.62 -6.90 -14.82
N GLU A 522 -0.07 -7.65 -13.97
CA GLU A 522 -1.52 -7.67 -13.88
C GLU A 522 -1.93 -7.46 -12.41
N THR A 523 -2.92 -6.59 -12.18
CA THR A 523 -3.56 -6.47 -10.87
C THR A 523 -4.46 -7.69 -10.64
N ILE A 524 -4.37 -8.27 -9.45
CA ILE A 524 -5.29 -9.32 -8.98
C ILE A 524 -6.10 -8.80 -7.78
N ASP A 525 -6.99 -9.64 -7.26
CA ASP A 525 -7.83 -9.27 -6.12
C ASP A 525 -6.99 -8.74 -4.97
N SER A 526 -7.41 -7.60 -4.40
CA SER A 526 -6.72 -7.02 -3.25
C SER A 526 -6.95 -7.83 -1.99
N LEU A 527 -5.96 -7.83 -1.09
CA LEU A 527 -6.11 -8.38 0.24
C LEU A 527 -7.35 -7.82 0.96
N PRO A 528 -7.96 -8.58 1.89
CA PRO A 528 -9.06 -8.10 2.72
C PRO A 528 -8.69 -6.88 3.60
N GLU A 529 -7.40 -6.75 3.93
CA GLU A 529 -6.84 -5.64 4.69
C GLU A 529 -5.38 -5.35 4.28
N PRO A 530 -4.83 -4.18 4.63
CA PRO A 530 -3.44 -3.84 4.32
C PRO A 530 -2.44 -4.57 5.23
N ILE A 531 -1.54 -5.37 4.65
CA ILE A 531 -0.53 -6.16 5.36
C ILE A 531 0.85 -5.94 4.75
N ALA A 532 1.88 -5.80 5.60
CA ALA A 532 3.28 -5.81 5.23
C ALA A 532 4.10 -6.71 6.16
N PHE A 533 5.42 -6.82 5.92
CA PHE A 533 6.35 -7.58 6.79
C PHE A 533 6.00 -9.05 6.96
N THR A 534 5.36 -9.63 5.97
CA THR A 534 5.02 -11.05 5.91
C THR A 534 5.71 -11.67 4.70
N ASP A 535 5.83 -12.99 4.72
CA ASP A 535 6.13 -13.79 3.55
C ASP A 535 4.85 -14.42 2.99
N GLY A 536 4.95 -15.01 1.80
CA GLY A 536 3.87 -15.80 1.22
C GLY A 536 4.41 -17.02 0.48
N ASP A 537 3.61 -18.07 0.42
CA ASP A 537 3.98 -19.31 -0.27
C ASP A 537 2.73 -20.00 -0.83
N PHE A 538 2.91 -20.81 -1.86
CA PHE A 538 1.81 -21.57 -2.46
C PHE A 538 1.65 -22.93 -1.80
N LEU A 539 0.41 -23.31 -1.51
CA LEU A 539 0.05 -24.68 -1.15
C LEU A 539 -1.16 -25.10 -1.99
N LYS A 540 -1.02 -26.14 -2.82
CA LYS A 540 -2.10 -26.69 -3.65
C LYS A 540 -2.87 -25.64 -4.48
N GLY A 541 -2.18 -24.65 -5.03
CA GLY A 541 -2.78 -23.58 -5.84
C GLY A 541 -3.39 -22.43 -5.05
N HIS A 542 -3.24 -22.44 -3.72
CA HIS A 542 -3.61 -21.34 -2.84
C HIS A 542 -2.36 -20.57 -2.40
N PHE A 543 -2.36 -19.25 -2.57
CA PHE A 543 -1.33 -18.35 -2.05
C PHE A 543 -1.66 -18.03 -0.59
N PHE A 544 -0.83 -18.47 0.36
CA PHE A 544 -1.02 -18.20 1.77
C PHE A 544 -0.18 -17.01 2.25
N ILE A 545 -0.77 -16.23 3.16
CA ILE A 545 -0.11 -15.21 3.97
C ILE A 545 -0.50 -15.46 5.43
N ALA A 546 0.46 -15.32 6.35
CA ALA A 546 0.20 -15.46 7.78
C ALA A 546 0.97 -14.41 8.59
N GLY A 547 0.26 -13.67 9.44
CA GLY A 547 0.83 -12.64 10.30
C GLY A 547 1.28 -11.39 9.54
N GLY A 548 2.41 -10.82 9.95
CA GLY A 548 2.93 -9.55 9.43
C GLY A 548 2.52 -8.36 10.29
N GLY A 549 2.77 -7.15 9.77
CA GLY A 549 2.32 -5.88 10.35
C GLY A 549 1.09 -5.35 9.61
N ALA A 550 -0.03 -5.23 10.31
CA ALA A 550 -1.28 -4.70 9.77
C ALA A 550 -1.47 -3.23 10.21
N GLY A 551 -2.28 -2.47 9.46
CA GLY A 551 -2.62 -1.09 9.84
C GLY A 551 -1.51 -0.07 9.56
N TYR A 552 -1.34 0.94 10.40
CA TYR A 552 -0.33 2.01 10.23
C TYR A 552 0.84 1.81 11.21
N GLU A 553 1.97 2.53 11.07
CA GLU A 553 3.04 2.54 12.11
C GLU A 553 2.37 2.67 13.49
N PRO A 554 2.72 1.83 14.50
CA PRO A 554 3.92 1.02 14.57
C PRO A 554 3.80 -0.35 13.87
N TRP A 555 2.76 -0.59 13.06
CA TRP A 555 2.48 -1.81 12.29
C TRP A 555 2.24 -3.06 13.15
N PRO A 556 1.28 -3.04 14.09
CA PRO A 556 1.07 -4.12 15.06
C PRO A 556 1.12 -5.51 14.41
N ALA A 557 1.80 -6.44 15.10
CA ALA A 557 1.85 -7.83 14.69
C ALA A 557 0.42 -8.38 14.57
N SER A 558 0.16 -9.11 13.48
CA SER A 558 -1.14 -9.72 13.19
C SER A 558 -1.12 -11.23 13.44
N ASP A 559 -2.26 -11.79 13.80
CA ASP A 559 -2.51 -13.24 13.82
C ASP A 559 -3.33 -13.71 12.62
N HIS A 560 -3.69 -12.80 11.70
CA HIS A 560 -4.54 -13.13 10.57
C HIS A 560 -3.82 -14.02 9.56
N VAL A 561 -4.60 -14.92 8.96
CA VAL A 561 -4.14 -15.84 7.92
C VAL A 561 -5.10 -15.75 6.76
N TYR A 562 -4.56 -15.50 5.58
CA TYR A 562 -5.32 -15.35 4.35
C TYR A 562 -4.82 -16.31 3.29
N SER A 563 -5.74 -16.77 2.46
CA SER A 563 -5.47 -17.58 1.28
C SER A 563 -6.09 -16.91 0.07
N TRP A 564 -5.40 -16.91 -1.07
CA TRP A 564 -5.98 -16.56 -2.35
C TRP A 564 -5.90 -17.72 -3.33
N SER A 565 -7.01 -18.03 -4.01
CA SER A 565 -7.03 -18.97 -5.12
C SER A 565 -7.68 -18.33 -6.34
N HIS A 566 -7.33 -18.82 -7.52
CA HIS A 566 -7.92 -18.32 -8.75
C HIS A 566 -9.40 -18.73 -8.85
N GLY A 567 -10.28 -17.75 -9.06
CA GLY A 567 -11.71 -17.96 -9.19
C GLY A 567 -12.49 -17.81 -7.89
N GLU A 568 -11.88 -18.07 -6.73
CA GLU A 568 -12.50 -17.86 -5.41
C GLU A 568 -12.06 -16.56 -4.74
N GLY A 569 -10.89 -16.02 -5.12
CA GLY A 569 -10.35 -14.78 -4.55
C GLY A 569 -9.75 -15.00 -3.16
N TRP A 570 -9.69 -13.93 -2.36
CA TRP A 570 -9.16 -13.99 -0.99
C TRP A 570 -10.18 -14.57 -0.01
N MET A 571 -9.70 -15.46 0.86
CA MET A 571 -10.45 -16.12 1.92
C MET A 571 -9.67 -16.04 3.23
N SER A 572 -10.39 -15.92 4.34
CA SER A 572 -9.81 -16.07 5.67
C SER A 572 -9.55 -17.55 5.98
N ALA A 573 -8.45 -17.81 6.68
CA ALA A 573 -8.15 -19.10 7.29
C ALA A 573 -8.18 -19.01 8.81
N THR A 574 -8.01 -20.15 9.49
CA THR A 574 -7.91 -20.20 10.95
C THR A 574 -6.72 -19.35 11.42
N PRO A 575 -6.92 -18.34 12.28
CA PRO A 575 -5.86 -17.43 12.74
C PRO A 575 -4.71 -18.16 13.45
N LEU A 576 -3.52 -17.54 13.44
CA LEU A 576 -2.38 -18.00 14.23
C LEU A 576 -2.72 -18.03 15.72
N PRO A 577 -2.10 -18.92 16.52
CA PRO A 577 -2.35 -18.97 17.97
C PRO A 577 -1.97 -17.69 18.74
N ALA A 578 -1.06 -16.89 18.19
CA ALA A 578 -0.75 -15.55 18.67
C ALA A 578 -0.19 -14.68 17.53
N PRO A 579 -0.24 -13.34 17.64
CA PRO A 579 0.26 -12.46 16.59
C PRO A 579 1.78 -12.57 16.38
N VAL A 580 2.18 -12.64 15.12
CA VAL A 580 3.58 -12.73 14.67
C VAL A 580 3.80 -11.65 13.61
N GLY A 581 4.78 -10.78 13.78
CA GLY A 581 4.93 -9.63 12.89
C GLY A 581 6.32 -9.03 12.84
N ILE A 582 6.35 -7.73 12.58
CA ILE A 582 7.50 -6.82 12.36
C ILE A 582 8.82 -7.34 12.92
N PRO A 583 9.96 -7.27 12.21
CA PRO A 583 10.08 -6.64 10.90
C PRO A 583 9.99 -7.63 9.73
N HIS A 584 9.79 -8.93 9.97
CA HIS A 584 9.50 -9.90 8.92
C HIS A 584 9.11 -11.26 9.52
N VAL A 585 8.04 -11.88 9.01
CA VAL A 585 7.64 -13.27 9.31
C VAL A 585 8.12 -14.18 8.19
N GLU A 586 8.71 -15.34 8.51
CA GLU A 586 9.03 -16.36 7.51
C GLU A 586 7.89 -17.38 7.41
N LEU A 587 7.56 -17.78 6.18
CA LEU A 587 6.48 -18.72 5.87
C LEU A 587 7.03 -19.80 4.94
N ALA A 588 6.65 -21.04 5.17
CA ALA A 588 6.98 -22.16 4.29
C ALA A 588 5.79 -23.12 4.17
N THR A 589 5.53 -23.65 2.98
CA THR A 589 4.49 -24.66 2.75
C THR A 589 5.09 -25.97 2.25
N ILE A 590 4.37 -27.08 2.48
CA ILE A 590 4.74 -28.40 1.95
C ILE A 590 3.50 -29.09 1.40
N ASP A 591 3.38 -29.05 0.07
CA ASP A 591 2.27 -29.62 -0.70
C ASP A 591 2.03 -31.11 -0.45
N THR A 592 3.09 -31.89 -0.20
CA THR A 592 2.97 -33.35 -0.05
C THR A 592 2.30 -33.78 1.24
N ILE A 593 2.23 -32.89 2.24
CA ILE A 593 1.69 -33.19 3.56
C ILE A 593 0.59 -32.22 4.00
N ASP A 594 0.31 -31.15 3.24
CA ASP A 594 -0.69 -30.12 3.55
C ASP A 594 -0.37 -29.28 4.79
N TYR A 595 0.91 -28.91 4.94
CA TYR A 595 1.36 -28.12 6.08
C TYR A 595 1.84 -26.73 5.67
N ILE A 596 1.54 -25.77 6.54
CA ILE A 596 2.12 -24.43 6.59
C ILE A 596 2.96 -24.30 7.86
N PHE A 597 4.12 -23.67 7.74
CA PHE A 597 5.05 -23.41 8.83
C PHE A 597 5.27 -21.90 8.91
N VAL A 598 5.08 -21.33 10.10
CA VAL A 598 5.26 -19.89 10.35
C VAL A 598 6.24 -19.74 11.50
N PHE A 599 7.33 -19.01 11.28
CA PHE A 599 8.40 -18.92 12.27
C PHE A 599 9.14 -17.59 12.23
N GLY A 600 9.87 -17.34 13.32
CA GLY A 600 10.56 -16.07 13.53
C GLY A 600 9.58 -14.92 13.74
N GLY A 601 9.95 -13.74 13.28
CA GLY A 601 9.19 -12.51 13.49
C GLY A 601 9.47 -11.85 14.83
N TYR A 602 8.72 -10.80 15.12
CA TYR A 602 8.81 -10.07 16.35
C TYR A 602 7.44 -9.53 16.78
N ASN A 603 7.22 -9.56 18.09
CA ASN A 603 6.05 -9.04 18.77
C ASN A 603 6.48 -8.63 20.17
N ASN A 604 6.73 -7.34 20.39
CA ASN A 604 7.33 -6.79 21.62
C ASN A 604 8.64 -7.50 22.05
N GLY A 605 9.33 -8.11 21.08
CA GLY A 605 10.50 -8.97 21.27
C GLY A 605 10.65 -9.95 20.10
N TYR A 606 11.88 -10.37 19.80
CA TYR A 606 12.12 -11.37 18.76
C TYR A 606 11.54 -12.71 19.18
N LEU A 607 10.88 -13.38 18.24
CA LEU A 607 10.21 -14.65 18.48
C LEU A 607 11.09 -15.81 18.03
N ASN A 608 11.03 -16.91 18.78
CA ASN A 608 11.61 -18.19 18.43
C ASN A 608 10.55 -19.28 18.24
N THR A 609 9.27 -18.91 18.26
CA THR A 609 8.16 -19.85 18.10
C THR A 609 8.08 -20.33 16.65
N LEU A 610 7.81 -21.63 16.50
CA LEU A 610 7.45 -22.26 15.23
C LEU A 610 5.99 -22.72 15.34
N TYR A 611 5.11 -22.12 14.55
CA TYR A 611 3.74 -22.59 14.36
C TYR A 611 3.68 -23.54 13.17
N ILE A 612 3.04 -24.68 13.39
CA ILE A 612 2.84 -25.74 12.40
C ILE A 612 1.34 -25.89 12.21
N GLY A 613 0.85 -25.53 11.04
CA GLY A 613 -0.56 -25.61 10.68
C GLY A 613 -0.80 -26.75 9.71
N LYS A 614 -1.66 -27.70 10.09
CA LYS A 614 -2.16 -28.73 9.17
C LYS A 614 -3.46 -28.26 8.54
N ILE A 615 -3.55 -28.28 7.22
CA ILE A 615 -4.76 -27.82 6.52
C ILE A 615 -5.72 -28.98 6.28
N ASN A 616 -6.97 -28.84 6.73
CA ASN A 616 -7.93 -29.94 6.79
C ASN A 616 -8.91 -29.99 5.60
N ASN A 617 -9.11 -28.86 4.92
CA ASN A 617 -10.20 -28.70 3.95
C ASN A 617 -9.78 -28.04 2.62
N LEU A 618 -8.49 -28.07 2.26
CA LEU A 618 -8.06 -27.75 0.89
C LEU A 618 -8.48 -28.89 -0.04
N GLY A 619 -9.31 -28.57 -1.04
CA GLY A 619 -9.71 -29.53 -2.07
C GLY A 619 -8.49 -30.22 -2.69
N THR A 620 -8.64 -31.48 -3.08
CA THR A 620 -7.58 -32.27 -3.74
C THR A 620 -7.39 -31.90 -5.21
N GLU A 621 -8.16 -30.93 -5.73
CA GLU A 621 -8.01 -30.51 -7.12
C GLU A 621 -6.78 -29.61 -7.20
N GLU A 622 -5.75 -30.05 -7.94
CA GLU A 622 -4.86 -29.10 -8.61
C GLU A 622 -5.79 -28.15 -9.37
N ILE A 623 -6.02 -26.94 -8.85
CA ILE A 623 -6.63 -25.86 -9.61
C ILE A 623 -5.62 -25.54 -10.72
N THR A 624 -5.67 -26.35 -11.76
CA THR A 624 -4.89 -26.17 -12.96
C THR A 624 -5.53 -24.98 -13.62
N MET A 625 -4.94 -23.80 -13.38
CA MET A 625 -5.21 -22.59 -14.14
C MET A 625 -5.40 -22.98 -15.61
N PRO A 626 -6.50 -22.61 -16.28
CA PRO A 626 -6.62 -22.81 -17.72
C PRO A 626 -5.74 -21.78 -18.42
N ARG A 627 -4.42 -21.98 -18.34
CA ARG A 627 -3.49 -21.66 -19.41
C ARG A 627 -3.02 -23.01 -19.89
N GLN A 628 -3.22 -23.30 -21.17
CA GLN A 628 -2.76 -24.54 -21.77
C GLN A 628 -1.27 -24.67 -21.46
N LYS A 629 -0.91 -25.49 -20.46
CA LYS A 629 0.48 -25.89 -20.22
C LYS A 629 0.93 -26.38 -21.58
N LEU A 630 1.80 -25.62 -22.26
CA LEU A 630 2.47 -26.11 -23.45
C LEU A 630 3.39 -27.20 -22.92
N ILE A 631 2.81 -28.38 -22.71
CA ILE A 631 3.54 -29.60 -22.42
C ILE A 631 4.52 -29.72 -23.59
N PRO A 632 5.83 -29.82 -23.34
CA PRO A 632 6.78 -29.98 -24.41
C PRO A 632 6.34 -31.13 -25.29
N ASP A 633 6.01 -30.81 -26.53
CA ASP A 633 5.45 -31.73 -27.50
C ASP A 633 6.35 -31.73 -28.74
N LEU A 634 6.34 -32.84 -29.45
CA LEU A 634 7.16 -33.06 -30.62
C LEU A 634 6.37 -33.91 -31.60
N ASN A 635 6.02 -33.32 -32.74
CA ASN A 635 5.27 -33.98 -33.80
C ASN A 635 5.96 -33.80 -35.15
N VAL A 636 5.91 -34.85 -35.99
CA VAL A 636 6.55 -34.86 -37.32
C VAL A 636 5.51 -35.16 -38.39
N ASN A 637 5.48 -34.36 -39.45
CA ASN A 637 4.60 -34.55 -40.60
C ASN A 637 5.37 -34.43 -41.93
N PRO A 638 5.35 -35.45 -42.80
CA PRO A 638 4.80 -36.79 -42.59
C PRO A 638 5.70 -37.64 -41.66
N SER A 639 5.13 -38.62 -40.97
CA SER A 639 5.90 -39.61 -40.19
C SER A 639 6.66 -40.62 -41.06
N LEU A 640 6.25 -40.75 -42.34
CA LEU A 640 6.90 -41.50 -43.40
C LEU A 640 7.57 -40.51 -44.38
N ILE A 641 8.89 -40.41 -44.32
CA ILE A 641 9.66 -39.32 -44.92
C ILE A 641 10.40 -39.81 -46.18
N ARG A 642 10.27 -39.09 -47.30
CA ARG A 642 11.13 -39.26 -48.48
C ARG A 642 12.34 -38.33 -48.41
N GLU A 643 12.08 -37.03 -48.50
CA GLU A 643 13.14 -36.02 -48.50
C GLU A 643 12.95 -34.94 -47.44
N GLN A 644 11.74 -34.43 -47.25
CA GLN A 644 11.46 -33.34 -46.32
C GLN A 644 10.49 -33.76 -45.22
N MET A 645 10.66 -33.17 -44.05
CA MET A 645 9.71 -33.28 -42.95
C MET A 645 9.48 -31.92 -42.30
N ILE A 646 8.27 -31.74 -41.79
CA ILE A 646 7.92 -30.63 -40.92
C ILE A 646 7.95 -31.14 -39.49
N VAL A 647 8.73 -30.48 -38.66
CA VAL A 647 8.78 -30.73 -37.22
C VAL A 647 8.01 -29.59 -36.54
N ASN A 648 6.94 -29.95 -35.85
CA ASN A 648 6.25 -29.05 -34.93
C ASN A 648 6.67 -29.43 -33.53
N PHE A 649 7.13 -28.46 -32.74
CA PHE A 649 7.50 -28.71 -31.36
C PHE A 649 7.12 -27.53 -30.48
N SER A 650 6.90 -27.80 -29.21
CA SER A 650 6.48 -26.80 -28.24
C SER A 650 7.46 -26.77 -27.10
N ILE A 651 7.79 -25.58 -26.62
CA ILE A 651 8.61 -25.38 -25.42
C ILE A 651 7.87 -24.52 -24.42
N SER A 652 7.91 -24.94 -23.16
CA SER A 652 7.15 -24.31 -22.07
C SER A 652 7.74 -22.98 -21.62
N ASN A 653 9.08 -22.86 -21.68
CA ASN A 653 9.84 -21.66 -21.31
C ASN A 653 10.85 -21.34 -22.42
N ALA A 654 11.13 -20.05 -22.61
CA ALA A 654 12.19 -19.62 -23.51
C ALA A 654 13.52 -20.23 -23.05
N SER A 655 14.12 -21.07 -23.88
CA SER A 655 15.27 -21.89 -23.52
C SER A 655 16.03 -22.34 -24.76
N LYS A 656 17.24 -22.86 -24.55
CA LYS A 656 17.99 -23.54 -25.60
C LYS A 656 17.31 -24.86 -25.95
N ALA A 657 16.95 -25.07 -27.21
CA ALA A 657 16.37 -26.31 -27.69
C ALA A 657 17.22 -26.93 -28.79
N ALA A 658 17.49 -28.24 -28.67
CA ALA A 658 18.19 -29.00 -29.69
C ALA A 658 17.26 -30.05 -30.31
N LEU A 659 17.26 -30.13 -31.64
CA LEU A 659 16.60 -31.20 -32.40
C LEU A 659 17.65 -32.11 -33.03
N LEU A 660 17.71 -33.34 -32.53
CA LEU A 660 18.75 -34.31 -32.88
C LEU A 660 18.13 -35.56 -33.49
N VAL A 661 18.75 -36.09 -34.55
CA VAL A 661 18.34 -37.35 -35.19
C VAL A 661 19.32 -38.45 -34.81
N TYR A 662 18.79 -39.55 -34.26
CA TYR A 662 19.54 -40.73 -33.86
C TYR A 662 19.23 -41.93 -34.76
N ASP A 663 20.24 -42.76 -35.01
CA ASP A 663 20.05 -44.11 -35.56
C ASP A 663 19.54 -45.09 -34.47
N ILE A 664 19.20 -46.31 -34.87
CA ILE A 664 18.73 -47.36 -33.94
C ILE A 664 19.78 -47.80 -32.90
N SER A 665 21.06 -47.48 -33.13
CA SER A 665 22.15 -47.76 -32.17
C SER A 665 22.35 -46.63 -31.16
N GLY A 666 21.58 -45.54 -31.27
CA GLY A 666 21.66 -44.38 -30.38
C GLY A 666 22.76 -43.39 -30.76
N ARG A 667 23.35 -43.48 -31.95
CA ARG A 667 24.33 -42.49 -32.44
C ARG A 667 23.61 -41.32 -33.11
N ILE A 668 24.07 -40.10 -32.85
CA ILE A 668 23.56 -38.91 -33.53
C ILE A 668 24.06 -38.94 -34.99
N VAL A 669 23.13 -38.97 -35.93
CA VAL A 669 23.42 -38.98 -37.38
C VAL A 669 23.14 -37.62 -38.03
N ARG A 670 22.42 -36.72 -37.35
CA ARG A 670 22.18 -35.35 -37.81
C ARG A 670 21.79 -34.41 -36.67
N HIS A 671 22.31 -33.19 -36.71
CA HIS A 671 21.84 -32.04 -35.93
C HIS A 671 20.93 -31.21 -36.83
N LEU A 672 19.69 -30.94 -36.41
CA LEU A 672 18.75 -30.14 -37.19
C LEU A 672 18.80 -28.67 -36.79
N THR A 673 18.86 -28.40 -35.49
CA THR A 673 19.06 -27.08 -34.90
C THR A 673 19.53 -27.23 -33.46
N GLU A 674 20.22 -26.21 -32.96
CA GLU A 674 20.58 -26.04 -31.57
C GLU A 674 20.63 -24.53 -31.26
N ASP A 675 19.44 -23.92 -31.18
CA ASP A 675 19.26 -22.48 -31.02
C ASP A 675 18.45 -22.14 -29.76
N HIS A 676 18.38 -20.84 -29.42
CA HIS A 676 17.45 -20.33 -28.42
C HIS A 676 16.08 -20.10 -29.04
N TYR A 677 15.05 -20.67 -28.41
CA TYR A 677 13.67 -20.54 -28.85
C TYR A 677 12.86 -19.82 -27.77
N GLN A 678 11.94 -18.97 -28.18
CA GLN A 678 10.95 -18.35 -27.29
C GLN A 678 9.90 -19.38 -26.83
N ALA A 679 9.28 -19.19 -25.67
CA ALA A 679 8.19 -20.04 -25.24
C ALA A 679 7.05 -20.07 -26.30
N GLY A 680 6.47 -21.24 -26.55
CA GLY A 680 5.43 -21.42 -27.56
C GLY A 680 5.67 -22.56 -28.54
N SER A 681 4.85 -22.60 -29.60
CA SER A 681 4.90 -23.62 -30.66
C SER A 681 5.74 -23.14 -31.83
N HIS A 682 6.65 -24.00 -32.26
CA HIS A 682 7.60 -23.76 -33.35
C HIS A 682 7.38 -24.76 -34.46
N ARG A 683 7.55 -24.30 -35.71
CA ARG A 683 7.38 -25.11 -36.90
C ARG A 683 8.59 -24.94 -37.82
N LEU A 684 9.35 -26.01 -38.01
CA LEU A 684 10.56 -26.02 -38.83
C LEU A 684 10.44 -27.06 -39.93
N CYS A 685 11.00 -26.75 -41.10
CA CYS A 685 11.09 -27.68 -42.24
C CYS A 685 12.54 -28.14 -42.39
N PHE A 686 12.77 -29.45 -42.40
CA PHE A 686 14.11 -30.03 -42.50
C PHE A 686 14.24 -30.99 -43.67
N ASN A 687 15.41 -30.98 -44.30
CA ASN A 687 15.78 -31.88 -45.38
C ASN A 687 16.58 -33.08 -44.84
N MET A 688 16.06 -34.28 -45.11
CA MET A 688 16.63 -35.57 -44.70
C MET A 688 17.49 -36.22 -45.79
N LYS A 689 17.72 -35.57 -46.93
CA LYS A 689 18.59 -36.04 -48.03
C LYS A 689 19.96 -36.47 -47.51
N GLY A 690 20.48 -37.56 -48.07
CA GLY A 690 21.77 -38.16 -47.69
C GLY A 690 21.69 -39.23 -46.59
N LEU A 691 20.59 -39.34 -45.84
CA LEU A 691 20.39 -40.46 -44.91
C LEU A 691 19.85 -41.71 -45.63
N PRO A 692 20.36 -42.94 -45.36
CA PRO A 692 19.78 -44.17 -45.89
C PRO A 692 18.33 -44.40 -45.47
N SER A 693 17.58 -45.20 -46.24
CA SER A 693 16.25 -45.66 -45.81
C SER A 693 16.36 -46.51 -44.55
N GLY A 694 15.49 -46.28 -43.57
CA GLY A 694 15.57 -46.93 -42.26
C GLY A 694 14.73 -46.24 -41.18
N ILE A 695 14.82 -46.76 -39.96
CA ILE A 695 14.16 -46.21 -38.77
C ILE A 695 15.14 -45.27 -38.06
N TYR A 696 14.64 -44.09 -37.67
CA TYR A 696 15.39 -43.10 -36.89
C TYR A 696 14.53 -42.60 -35.72
N PHE A 697 15.17 -41.94 -34.78
CA PHE A 697 14.49 -41.23 -33.69
C PHE A 697 14.84 -39.75 -33.74
N LEU A 698 13.83 -38.89 -33.78
CA LEU A 698 13.98 -37.46 -33.57
C LEU A 698 13.79 -37.17 -32.09
N GLU A 699 14.72 -36.44 -31.49
CA GLU A 699 14.64 -36.02 -30.10
C GLU A 699 14.65 -34.49 -30.02
N LEU A 700 13.70 -33.96 -29.26
CA LEU A 700 13.74 -32.60 -28.72
C LEU A 700 14.38 -32.68 -27.34
N LYS A 701 15.50 -31.95 -27.18
CA LYS A 701 16.19 -31.79 -25.91
C LYS A 701 16.09 -30.33 -25.48
N ILE A 702 15.48 -30.11 -24.32
CA ILE A 702 15.39 -28.83 -23.61
C ILE A 702 15.86 -29.04 -22.16
N PRO A 703 16.19 -27.99 -21.40
CA PRO A 703 16.53 -28.12 -19.98
C PRO A 703 15.44 -28.89 -19.21
N GLY A 704 15.85 -29.86 -18.39
CA GLY A 704 14.94 -30.69 -17.58
C GLY A 704 14.03 -31.67 -18.33
N THR A 705 13.84 -31.56 -19.66
CA THR A 705 12.89 -32.38 -20.42
C THR A 705 13.46 -32.89 -21.75
N ARG A 706 13.16 -34.15 -22.08
CA ARG A 706 13.42 -34.74 -23.39
C ARG A 706 12.16 -35.39 -23.95
N LYS A 707 11.90 -35.20 -25.25
CA LYS A 707 10.81 -35.83 -25.98
C LYS A 707 11.36 -36.48 -27.24
N ARG A 708 10.89 -37.68 -27.55
CA ARG A 708 11.40 -38.46 -28.67
C ARG A 708 10.25 -39.04 -29.48
N VAL A 709 10.38 -38.99 -30.80
CA VAL A 709 9.44 -39.60 -31.74
C VAL A 709 10.17 -40.47 -32.75
N LYS A 710 9.54 -41.59 -33.10
CA LYS A 710 10.03 -42.48 -34.16
C LYS A 710 9.67 -41.89 -35.52
N ILE A 711 10.64 -41.87 -36.43
CA ILE A 711 10.43 -41.50 -37.84
C ILE A 711 10.94 -42.60 -38.76
N ILE A 712 10.31 -42.76 -39.93
CA ILE A 712 10.69 -43.78 -40.92
C ILE A 712 11.06 -43.09 -42.22
N LYS A 713 12.29 -43.31 -42.68
CA LYS A 713 12.77 -42.81 -43.97
C LYS A 713 12.64 -43.89 -45.04
N ILE A 714 11.97 -43.56 -46.14
CA ILE A 714 11.85 -44.40 -47.33
C ILE A 714 12.62 -43.78 -48.51
N ARG A 715 12.80 -44.55 -49.58
CA ARG A 715 13.45 -44.06 -50.81
C ARG A 715 12.61 -43.01 -51.52
#